data_AF-A0A154MNZ6-F1
#
_entry.id   AF-A0A154MNZ6-F1
#
_cell.length_a   1.000
_cell.length_b   1.000
_cell.length_c   1.000
_cell.angle_alpha   90.00
_cell.angle_beta   90.00
_cell.angle_gamma   90.00
#
_symmetry.space_group_name_H-M   'P 1'
#
loop_
_entity.id
_entity.type
_entity.pdbx_description
1 polymer ?
#
loop_
_entity_poly.entity_id
_entity_poly.type
_entity_poly.pdbx_seq_one_letter_code
_entity_poly.pdbx_strand_id
1 'polypeptide(L)'
;MTTPPAPDPLDPALPSTSPPMSVLVYRKPVEPPAELPVLSNRTIVWAAVTLIVLGVGVAAGLLVAFGDGGHAGRLDAIKTAGTIVLGTGGAAALWLTARRQRTSELSLNQARAAHAATVADAEARRITDLYGKAADQLGAAQAPVRLAGLYALERLAQDNPAQRQTIVDLLCAYLRMPYEPPSGGPARRPAARPSGVPRPLLGSSARRRASVRLAPPSPPADVATGGSTEAEQERQVRRTAQTILFRHLKIGAEENPVHTFWSSISLDLTGALLGPANLLGCRVAAADFTGATFTGDVWFGSAHFGLNAVFTGVRFAGEVSFSDARFDYDARFDGATFDRFARFGGVEFRGSTTFARARFRSPTVFTGTKFDSDAYFASARFDDRAEFGKTRFAARGVFADASFAGNTYFHDAEFTFEAGFSGARFEGAFTQFGGSTLAEAGFHSTRFGGETGFTATRFTGEATFGMAKFGRSVEFTRAWFDGQVNFGGTWFTRSVVFDEAMFAGDTRFHECHFERTAEFHRTRFAADVWFDSTEFVEGAGFAEAVFCGRALLVGARFGGVSGFRRARFERDVIFKYIRFGDRVSFTDTHFAHPPQIRTVWVRVDGRKPGMDSTWPPGTEVRDAYERPYVASEGQWGVLVPVPSDDAAGSPDRPAGEERRPDGGEHRRTGDV
;
A
#
# COMPACT_ATOMS: atom_id res chain seq x y z
N MET A 1 9.31 14.20 -28.90
CA MET A 1 9.81 15.48 -28.38
C MET A 1 8.82 16.56 -28.71
N THR A 2 7.98 16.89 -27.73
CA THR A 2 7.08 18.04 -27.71
C THR A 2 7.09 18.51 -26.26
N THR A 3 7.46 19.78 -26.09
CA THR A 3 7.66 20.46 -24.81
C THR A 3 6.38 20.49 -23.97
N PRO A 4 6.46 20.26 -22.63
CA PRO A 4 5.30 20.38 -21.76
C PRO A 4 4.92 21.87 -21.55
N PRO A 5 3.64 22.17 -21.27
CA PRO A 5 3.17 23.52 -21.03
C PRO A 5 3.68 24.06 -19.67
N ALA A 6 3.85 25.37 -19.60
CA ALA A 6 4.29 26.09 -18.42
C ALA A 6 3.33 25.91 -17.22
N PRO A 7 3.83 25.87 -15.98
CA PRO A 7 3.00 25.69 -14.78
C PRO A 7 2.20 26.96 -14.45
N ASP A 8 0.95 26.74 -14.02
CA ASP A 8 -0.02 27.73 -13.56
C ASP A 8 0.47 28.41 -12.26
N PRO A 9 0.40 29.74 -12.10
CA PRO A 9 0.96 30.43 -10.95
C PRO A 9 -0.07 30.51 -9.81
N LEU A 10 -0.49 29.38 -9.25
CA LEU A 10 -1.39 29.32 -8.07
C LEU A 10 -1.10 28.14 -7.12
N ASP A 11 0.18 27.76 -6.96
CA ASP A 11 0.60 26.79 -5.94
C ASP A 11 1.56 27.45 -4.94
N PRO A 12 1.18 27.67 -3.66
CA PRO A 12 2.13 28.10 -2.66
C PRO A 12 2.99 26.90 -2.21
N ALA A 13 4.31 27.07 -2.25
CA ALA A 13 5.31 26.10 -1.83
C ALA A 13 5.03 25.51 -0.43
N LEU A 14 5.17 24.18 -0.32
CA LEU A 14 5.19 23.42 0.94
C LEU A 14 6.30 23.92 1.88
N PRO A 15 6.00 24.23 3.16
CA PRO A 15 7.05 24.31 4.17
C PRO A 15 7.34 22.91 4.72
N SER A 16 8.57 22.45 4.47
CA SER A 16 9.24 21.40 5.25
C SER A 16 9.46 21.93 6.67
N THR A 17 8.68 21.47 7.64
CA THR A 17 9.04 21.27 9.05
C THR A 17 7.85 20.68 9.81
N SER A 18 8.08 19.57 10.52
CA SER A 18 7.12 18.96 11.45
C SER A 18 6.68 19.98 12.51
N PRO A 19 5.38 20.10 12.85
CA PRO A 19 4.98 20.94 13.97
C PRO A 19 5.27 20.20 15.29
N PRO A 20 5.76 20.89 16.33
CA PRO A 20 5.79 20.33 17.67
C PRO A 20 4.36 20.25 18.23
N MET A 21 4.17 19.25 19.08
CA MET A 21 3.01 19.01 19.94
C MET A 21 2.49 20.29 20.62
N SER A 22 1.16 20.33 20.78
CA SER A 22 0.43 21.12 21.78
C SER A 22 0.81 22.59 21.88
N VAL A 23 0.28 23.42 20.97
CA VAL A 23 0.10 24.84 21.25
C VAL A 23 -1.36 25.00 21.67
N LEU A 24 -1.57 25.22 22.99
CA LEU A 24 -2.76 25.91 23.51
C LEU A 24 -3.14 26.98 22.49
N VAL A 25 -4.31 26.84 21.85
CA VAL A 25 -4.80 27.84 20.89
C VAL A 25 -4.91 29.15 21.66
N TYR A 26 -3.86 29.97 21.59
CA TYR A 26 -3.88 31.35 22.00
C TYR A 26 -4.86 32.01 21.04
N ARG A 27 -6.12 32.14 21.47
CA ARG A 27 -7.03 33.11 20.85
C ARG A 27 -6.30 34.43 20.94
N LYS A 28 -5.85 34.93 19.80
CA LYS A 28 -5.39 36.32 19.67
C LYS A 28 -6.45 37.17 20.38
N PRO A 29 -6.08 37.98 21.40
CA PRO A 29 -7.03 38.88 22.03
C PRO A 29 -7.70 39.66 20.92
N VAL A 30 -9.02 39.75 20.96
CA VAL A 30 -9.77 40.64 20.05
C VAL A 30 -9.09 42.00 20.17
N GLU A 31 -8.38 42.42 19.10
CA GLU A 31 -7.77 43.74 19.07
C GLU A 31 -8.92 44.73 19.28
N PRO A 32 -8.88 45.56 20.35
CA PRO A 32 -9.91 46.55 20.56
C PRO A 32 -9.97 47.43 19.31
N PRO A 33 -11.16 47.82 18.85
CA PRO A 33 -11.28 48.68 17.67
C PRO A 33 -10.38 49.89 17.86
N ALA A 34 -9.59 50.24 16.84
CA ALA A 34 -8.59 51.30 16.88
C ALA A 34 -9.14 52.52 17.64
N GLU A 35 -8.53 52.82 18.79
CA GLU A 35 -8.92 53.96 19.61
C GLU A 35 -8.70 55.22 18.77
N LEU A 36 -9.79 55.79 18.24
CA LEU A 36 -9.76 57.13 17.69
C LEU A 36 -9.32 58.09 18.81
N PRO A 37 -8.36 59.00 18.56
CA PRO A 37 -7.74 59.80 19.59
C PRO A 37 -8.82 60.58 20.35
N VAL A 38 -8.93 60.28 21.65
CA VAL A 38 -9.89 60.94 22.53
C VAL A 38 -9.41 62.38 22.71
N LEU A 39 -10.07 63.33 22.03
CA LEU A 39 -9.79 64.76 22.19
C LEU A 39 -9.81 65.12 23.68
N SER A 40 -8.72 65.71 24.16
CA SER A 40 -8.54 66.13 25.56
C SER A 40 -9.70 67.03 26.01
N ASN A 41 -10.08 66.94 27.29
CA ASN A 41 -11.08 67.83 27.88
C ASN A 41 -10.72 69.31 27.67
N ARG A 42 -9.42 69.64 27.58
CA ARG A 42 -8.94 70.98 27.26
C ARG A 42 -9.27 71.39 25.83
N THR A 43 -8.96 70.55 24.83
CA THR A 43 -9.24 70.86 23.42
C THR A 43 -10.73 71.03 23.15
N ILE A 44 -11.56 70.35 23.92
CA ILE A 44 -13.02 70.40 23.81
C ILE A 44 -13.60 71.67 24.45
N VAL A 45 -13.11 72.04 25.64
CA VAL A 45 -13.47 73.32 26.27
C VAL A 45 -13.06 74.46 25.34
N TRP A 46 -11.86 74.39 24.77
CA TRP A 46 -11.41 75.38 23.80
C TRP A 46 -12.32 75.42 22.58
N ALA A 47 -12.63 74.30 21.93
CA ALA A 47 -13.52 74.27 20.75
C ALA A 47 -14.94 74.81 21.05
N ALA A 48 -15.51 74.48 22.21
CA ALA A 48 -16.80 75.00 22.65
C ALA A 48 -16.74 76.51 22.93
N VAL A 49 -15.67 76.98 23.57
CA VAL A 49 -15.41 78.40 23.77
C VAL A 49 -15.21 79.09 22.43
N THR A 50 -14.49 78.52 21.45
CA THR A 50 -14.36 79.12 20.12
C THR A 50 -15.69 79.17 19.39
N LEU A 51 -16.55 78.15 19.49
CA LEU A 51 -17.88 78.16 18.89
C LEU A 51 -18.80 79.21 19.51
N ILE A 52 -18.75 79.38 20.83
CA ILE A 52 -19.49 80.41 21.56
C ILE A 52 -18.94 81.81 21.19
N VAL A 53 -17.62 81.98 21.18
CA VAL A 53 -16.96 83.25 20.83
C VAL A 53 -17.22 83.60 19.36
N LEU A 54 -17.23 82.64 18.45
CA LEU A 54 -17.59 82.83 17.05
C LEU A 54 -19.06 83.24 16.92
N GLY A 55 -19.97 82.55 17.62
CA GLY A 55 -21.39 82.89 17.62
C GLY A 55 -21.68 84.28 18.18
N VAL A 56 -21.04 84.64 19.31
CA VAL A 56 -21.13 85.97 19.93
C VAL A 56 -20.48 87.03 19.04
N GLY A 57 -19.35 86.71 18.40
CA GLY A 57 -18.66 87.62 17.47
C GLY A 57 -19.47 87.89 16.22
N VAL A 58 -20.11 86.87 15.63
CA VAL A 58 -21.03 87.04 14.48
C VAL A 58 -22.27 87.83 14.89
N ALA A 59 -22.83 87.57 16.08
CA ALA A 59 -23.97 88.33 16.62
C ALA A 59 -23.62 89.81 16.86
N ALA A 60 -22.45 90.10 17.43
CA ALA A 60 -21.95 91.45 17.63
C ALA A 60 -21.64 92.14 16.29
N GLY A 61 -21.04 91.43 15.34
CA GLY A 61 -20.78 91.93 13.99
C GLY A 61 -22.06 92.29 13.24
N LEU A 62 -23.10 91.46 13.32
CA LEU A 62 -24.43 91.76 12.75
C LEU A 62 -25.07 92.99 13.42
N LEU A 63 -24.93 93.14 14.75
CA LEU A 63 -25.43 94.30 15.47
C LEU A 63 -24.67 95.59 15.12
N VAL A 64 -23.38 95.52 14.81
CA VAL A 64 -22.60 96.70 14.37
C VAL A 64 -22.89 97.03 12.90
N ALA A 65 -22.96 96.03 12.03
CA ALA A 65 -23.17 96.23 10.60
C ALA A 65 -24.59 96.73 10.25
N PHE A 66 -25.60 96.36 11.04
CA PHE A 66 -27.00 96.69 10.78
C PHE A 66 -27.69 97.48 11.90
N GLY A 67 -26.97 97.85 12.97
CA GLY A 67 -27.53 98.50 14.16
C GLY A 67 -27.79 100.00 14.05
N ASP A 68 -27.24 100.67 13.02
CA ASP A 68 -27.43 102.11 12.78
C ASP A 68 -28.61 102.40 11.81
N GLY A 69 -29.30 101.35 11.35
CA GLY A 69 -30.52 101.45 10.56
C GLY A 69 -31.76 101.69 11.42
N GLY A 70 -32.77 102.37 10.86
CA GLY A 70 -34.03 102.73 11.54
C GLY A 70 -34.72 101.56 12.25
N HIS A 71 -35.59 101.89 13.22
CA HIS A 71 -36.15 101.01 14.26
C HIS A 71 -36.53 99.56 13.84
N ALA A 72 -36.92 99.31 12.59
CA ALA A 72 -37.21 97.97 12.06
C ALA A 72 -35.96 97.07 11.88
N GLY A 73 -34.84 97.58 11.36
CA GLY A 73 -33.63 96.77 11.09
C GLY A 73 -32.92 96.32 12.35
N ARG A 74 -32.95 97.17 13.39
CA ARG A 74 -32.37 96.86 14.71
C ARG A 74 -33.12 95.73 15.43
N LEU A 75 -34.44 95.66 15.26
CA LEU A 75 -35.25 94.61 15.88
C LEU A 75 -35.00 93.23 15.23
N ASP A 76 -34.91 93.19 13.89
CA ASP A 76 -34.62 91.96 13.15
C ASP A 76 -33.20 91.45 13.40
N ALA A 77 -32.22 92.34 13.53
CA ALA A 77 -30.84 92.00 13.91
C ALA A 77 -30.74 91.43 15.33
N ILE A 78 -31.47 92.00 16.31
CA ILE A 78 -31.54 91.43 17.67
C ILE A 78 -32.20 90.06 17.66
N LYS A 79 -33.26 89.89 16.85
CA LYS A 79 -33.98 88.62 16.74
C LYS A 79 -33.13 87.52 16.11
N THR A 80 -32.37 87.82 15.06
CA THR A 80 -31.43 86.87 14.43
C THR A 80 -30.19 86.60 15.28
N ALA A 81 -29.63 87.63 15.95
CA ALA A 81 -28.53 87.43 16.89
C ALA A 81 -28.95 86.52 18.07
N GLY A 82 -30.16 86.72 18.60
CA GLY A 82 -30.73 85.90 19.66
C GLY A 82 -30.92 84.43 19.26
N THR A 83 -31.38 84.15 18.03
CA THR A 83 -31.56 82.77 17.54
C THR A 83 -30.24 82.06 17.26
N ILE A 84 -29.19 82.77 16.83
CA ILE A 84 -27.85 82.21 16.63
C ILE A 84 -27.22 81.81 17.98
N VAL A 85 -27.34 82.66 19.01
CA VAL A 85 -26.82 82.36 20.35
C VAL A 85 -27.59 81.20 21.00
N LEU A 86 -28.92 81.16 20.85
CA LEU A 86 -29.73 80.04 21.33
C LEU A 86 -29.45 78.73 20.57
N GLY A 87 -29.29 78.78 19.25
CA GLY A 87 -29.00 77.62 18.41
C GLY A 87 -27.61 77.02 18.69
N THR A 88 -26.60 77.85 18.91
CA THR A 88 -25.24 77.40 19.28
C THR A 88 -25.19 76.82 20.70
N GLY A 89 -25.94 77.40 21.65
CA GLY A 89 -26.11 76.84 22.99
C GLY A 89 -26.81 75.47 23.00
N GLY A 90 -27.88 75.31 22.20
CA GLY A 90 -28.61 74.04 22.05
C GLY A 90 -27.78 72.95 21.38
N ALA A 91 -27.00 73.28 20.35
CA ALA A 91 -26.08 72.34 19.69
C ALA A 91 -24.96 71.86 20.63
N ALA A 92 -24.40 72.76 21.45
CA ALA A 92 -23.41 72.41 22.46
C ALA A 92 -23.99 71.48 23.53
N ALA A 93 -25.25 71.70 23.96
CA ALA A 93 -25.95 70.85 24.91
C ALA A 93 -26.22 69.44 24.34
N LEU A 94 -26.70 69.34 23.10
CA LEU A 94 -26.92 68.06 22.40
C LEU A 94 -25.61 67.29 22.16
N TRP A 95 -24.52 68.01 21.87
CA TRP A 95 -23.21 67.40 21.71
C TRP A 95 -22.66 66.87 23.05
N LEU A 96 -22.86 67.60 24.15
CA LEU A 96 -22.50 67.16 25.50
C LEU A 96 -23.31 65.94 25.94
N THR A 97 -24.62 65.86 25.64
CA THR A 97 -25.44 64.68 25.94
C THR A 97 -25.05 63.48 25.07
N ALA A 98 -24.81 63.68 23.77
CA ALA A 98 -24.33 62.64 22.87
C ALA A 98 -22.95 62.08 23.28
N ARG A 99 -22.03 62.93 23.77
CA ARG A 99 -20.74 62.48 24.30
C ARG A 99 -20.91 61.68 25.59
N ARG A 100 -21.74 62.15 26.53
CA ARG A 100 -22.05 61.42 27.77
C ARG A 100 -22.65 60.04 27.47
N GLN A 101 -23.55 59.98 26.50
CA GLN A 101 -24.14 58.73 26.03
C GLN A 101 -23.06 57.81 25.43
N ARG A 102 -22.21 58.30 24.55
CA ARG A 102 -21.13 57.50 23.93
C ARG A 102 -20.09 57.00 24.95
N THR A 103 -19.75 57.79 25.96
CA THR A 103 -18.88 57.32 27.05
C THR A 103 -19.57 56.25 27.90
N SER A 104 -20.88 56.38 28.14
CA SER A 104 -21.65 55.37 28.89
C SER A 104 -21.76 54.05 28.11
N GLU A 105 -21.95 54.11 26.79
CA GLU A 105 -21.98 52.95 25.90
C GLU A 105 -20.62 52.25 25.86
N LEU A 106 -19.51 53.00 25.79
CA LEU A 106 -18.16 52.42 25.88
C LEU A 106 -17.89 51.78 27.24
N SER A 107 -18.28 52.42 28.35
CA SER A 107 -18.13 51.84 29.69
C SER A 107 -19.00 50.59 29.88
N LEU A 108 -20.20 50.57 29.29
CA LEU A 108 -21.08 49.41 29.32
C LEU A 108 -20.50 48.27 28.48
N ASN A 109 -19.91 48.58 27.32
CA ASN A 109 -19.24 47.59 26.47
C ASN A 109 -17.98 47.03 27.15
N GLN A 110 -17.19 47.87 27.83
CA GLN A 110 -16.06 47.42 28.65
C GLN A 110 -16.54 46.57 29.84
N ALA A 111 -17.61 46.98 30.52
CA ALA A 111 -18.20 46.20 31.62
C ALA A 111 -18.76 44.85 31.13
N ARG A 112 -19.41 44.82 29.95
CA ARG A 112 -19.87 43.58 29.30
C ARG A 112 -18.72 42.68 28.90
N ALA A 113 -17.64 43.23 28.35
CA ALA A 113 -16.44 42.48 27.98
C ALA A 113 -15.72 41.93 29.22
N ALA A 114 -15.57 42.73 30.27
CA ALA A 114 -14.99 42.31 31.55
C ALA A 114 -15.87 41.24 32.21
N HIS A 115 -17.19 41.40 32.21
CA HIS A 115 -18.11 40.40 32.73
C HIS A 115 -18.03 39.10 31.93
N ALA A 116 -18.05 39.16 30.60
CA ALA A 116 -17.87 37.99 29.74
C ALA A 116 -16.53 37.28 30.00
N ALA A 117 -15.45 38.03 30.19
CA ALA A 117 -14.15 37.46 30.55
C ALA A 117 -14.16 36.79 31.93
N THR A 118 -14.81 37.39 32.94
CA THR A 118 -14.92 36.79 34.28
C THR A 118 -15.77 35.52 34.28
N VAL A 119 -16.86 35.50 33.50
CA VAL A 119 -17.71 34.30 33.34
C VAL A 119 -16.93 33.19 32.64
N ALA A 120 -16.18 33.51 31.58
CA ALA A 120 -15.34 32.54 30.88
C ALA A 120 -14.22 31.96 31.78
N ASP A 121 -13.58 32.79 32.60
CA ASP A 121 -12.56 32.35 33.57
C ASP A 121 -13.18 31.46 34.66
N ALA A 122 -14.36 31.81 35.18
CA ALA A 122 -15.08 30.99 36.16
C ALA A 122 -15.54 29.64 35.59
N GLU A 123 -16.00 29.63 34.34
CA GLU A 123 -16.37 28.41 33.61
C GLU A 123 -15.15 27.51 33.38
N ALA A 124 -14.01 28.08 32.94
CA ALA A 124 -12.76 27.35 32.75
C ALA A 124 -12.26 26.71 34.06
N ARG A 125 -12.31 27.44 35.19
CA ARG A 125 -11.97 26.90 36.51
C ARG A 125 -12.90 25.76 36.92
N ARG A 126 -14.22 25.93 36.74
CA ARG A 126 -15.20 24.89 37.05
C ARG A 126 -14.96 23.62 36.24
N ILE A 127 -14.64 23.73 34.94
CA ILE A 127 -14.32 22.58 34.09
C ILE A 127 -13.05 21.87 34.59
N THR A 128 -12.03 22.64 34.96
CA THR A 128 -10.76 22.12 35.51
C THR A 128 -10.99 21.38 36.84
N ASP A 129 -11.81 21.95 37.73
CA ASP A 129 -12.15 21.32 39.01
C ASP A 129 -12.96 20.02 38.83
N LEU A 130 -13.90 20.00 37.87
CA LEU A 130 -14.68 18.80 37.54
C LEU A 130 -13.79 17.72 36.92
N TYR A 131 -12.88 18.11 36.03
CA TYR A 131 -11.88 17.22 35.45
C TYR A 131 -11.01 16.60 36.55
N GLY A 132 -10.44 17.42 37.45
CA GLY A 132 -9.61 16.96 38.57
C GLY A 132 -10.35 15.94 39.45
N LYS A 133 -11.59 16.25 39.86
CA LYS A 133 -12.41 15.32 40.66
C LYS A 133 -12.68 14.00 39.96
N ALA A 134 -12.96 14.02 38.66
CA ALA A 134 -13.24 12.80 37.90
C ALA A 134 -11.97 11.97 37.67
N ALA A 135 -10.82 12.63 37.45
CA ALA A 135 -9.52 11.98 37.36
C ALA A 135 -9.11 11.32 38.70
N ASP A 136 -9.33 12.00 39.83
CA ASP A 136 -9.11 11.43 41.17
C ASP A 136 -9.98 10.19 41.41
N GLN A 137 -11.25 10.22 40.98
CA GLN A 137 -12.15 9.07 41.06
C GLN A 137 -11.67 7.89 40.21
N LEU A 138 -11.09 8.14 39.03
CA LEU A 138 -10.51 7.10 38.18
C LEU A 138 -9.28 6.44 38.82
N GLY A 139 -8.53 7.17 39.65
CA GLY A 139 -7.41 6.65 40.44
C GLY A 139 -7.81 5.91 41.73
N ALA A 140 -9.09 5.81 42.06
CA ALA A 140 -9.54 5.21 43.31
C ALA A 140 -9.36 3.67 43.34
N ALA A 141 -9.08 3.12 44.53
CA ALA A 141 -8.90 1.68 44.72
C ALA A 141 -10.19 0.88 44.44
N GLN A 142 -11.36 1.45 44.71
CA GLN A 142 -12.65 0.78 44.54
C GLN A 142 -13.18 0.94 43.10
N ALA A 143 -13.43 -0.19 42.42
CA ALA A 143 -13.93 -0.19 41.05
C ALA A 143 -15.25 0.60 40.82
N PRO A 144 -16.25 0.58 41.72
CA PRO A 144 -17.44 1.41 41.57
C PRO A 144 -17.13 2.92 41.50
N VAL A 145 -16.11 3.39 42.24
CA VAL A 145 -15.68 4.80 42.22
C VAL A 145 -14.99 5.12 40.90
N ARG A 146 -14.16 4.22 40.38
CA ARG A 146 -13.54 4.37 39.05
C ARG A 146 -14.59 4.43 37.94
N LEU A 147 -15.61 3.57 38.00
CA LEU A 147 -16.73 3.59 37.05
C LEU A 147 -17.50 4.91 37.10
N ALA A 148 -17.76 5.45 38.29
CA ALA A 148 -18.38 6.77 38.45
C ALA A 148 -17.51 7.88 37.83
N GLY A 149 -16.19 7.82 38.06
CA GLY A 149 -15.22 8.71 37.43
C GLY A 149 -15.25 8.65 35.89
N LEU A 150 -15.30 7.45 35.31
CA LEU A 150 -15.41 7.27 33.85
C LEU A 150 -16.66 7.93 33.26
N TYR A 151 -17.84 7.74 33.87
CA TYR A 151 -19.07 8.38 33.41
C TYR A 151 -19.09 9.90 33.64
N ALA A 152 -18.42 10.38 34.70
CA ALA A 152 -18.23 11.81 34.92
C ALA A 152 -17.35 12.44 33.83
N LEU A 153 -16.26 11.75 33.43
CA LEU A 153 -15.39 12.14 32.32
C LEU A 153 -16.14 12.10 30.98
N GLU A 154 -16.92 11.06 30.69
CA GLU A 154 -17.73 10.96 29.47
C GLU A 154 -18.68 12.16 29.35
N ARG A 155 -19.42 12.48 30.41
CA ARG A 155 -20.33 13.63 30.43
C ARG A 155 -19.57 14.95 30.27
N LEU A 156 -18.43 15.12 30.94
CA LEU A 156 -17.62 16.32 30.82
C LEU A 156 -17.14 16.54 29.38
N ALA A 157 -16.66 15.47 28.71
CA ALA A 157 -16.24 15.51 27.31
C ALA A 157 -17.41 15.79 26.35
N GLN A 158 -18.59 15.26 26.68
CA GLN A 158 -19.80 15.47 25.89
C GLN A 158 -20.25 16.93 25.91
N ASP A 159 -20.24 17.56 27.10
CA ASP A 159 -20.65 18.95 27.30
C ASP A 159 -19.57 19.95 26.86
N ASN A 160 -18.29 19.54 26.80
CA ASN A 160 -17.16 20.41 26.53
C ASN A 160 -16.29 19.88 25.36
N PRO A 161 -16.63 20.19 24.10
CA PRO A 161 -15.90 19.69 22.93
C PRO A 161 -14.39 19.96 22.93
N ALA A 162 -13.97 21.11 23.48
CA ALA A 162 -12.57 21.49 23.59
C ALA A 162 -11.74 20.56 24.51
N GLN A 163 -12.38 19.84 25.43
CA GLN A 163 -11.72 18.94 26.38
C GLN A 163 -11.75 17.47 25.95
N ARG A 164 -12.41 17.13 24.83
CA ARG A 164 -12.58 15.75 24.39
C ARG A 164 -11.25 15.04 24.21
N GLN A 165 -10.27 15.67 23.55
CA GLN A 165 -8.96 15.06 23.35
C GLN A 165 -8.24 14.83 24.68
N THR A 166 -8.22 15.81 25.58
CA THR A 166 -7.62 15.68 26.92
C THR A 166 -8.21 14.50 27.72
N ILE A 167 -9.54 14.31 27.62
CA ILE A 167 -10.24 13.22 28.29
C ILE A 167 -9.95 11.89 27.60
N VAL A 168 -9.92 11.85 26.27
CA VAL A 168 -9.50 10.67 25.50
C VAL A 168 -8.08 10.26 25.87
N ASP A 169 -7.14 11.22 25.98
CA ASP A 169 -5.75 10.97 26.34
C ASP A 169 -5.64 10.36 27.74
N LEU A 170 -6.45 10.83 28.70
CA LEU A 170 -6.52 10.25 30.04
C LEU A 170 -7.05 8.82 30.03
N LEU A 171 -8.12 8.54 29.28
CA LEU A 171 -8.67 7.19 29.12
C LEU A 171 -7.68 6.25 28.43
N CYS A 172 -6.97 6.75 27.42
CA CYS A 172 -5.90 6.03 26.74
C CYS A 172 -4.74 5.72 27.69
N ALA A 173 -4.28 6.70 28.48
CA ALA A 173 -3.27 6.50 29.51
C ALA A 173 -3.69 5.42 30.52
N TYR A 174 -4.95 5.44 30.97
CA TYR A 174 -5.49 4.42 31.86
C TYR A 174 -5.44 3.01 31.23
N LEU A 175 -5.84 2.88 29.95
CA LEU A 175 -5.82 1.60 29.24
C LEU A 175 -4.42 1.06 28.96
N ARG A 176 -3.41 1.93 28.87
CA ARG A 176 -2.00 1.56 28.71
C ARG A 176 -1.33 1.10 30.00
N MET A 177 -1.94 1.35 31.17
CA MET A 177 -1.37 0.85 32.43
C MET A 177 -1.29 -0.68 32.43
N PRO A 178 -0.24 -1.28 33.01
CA PRO A 178 -0.07 -2.74 33.08
C PRO A 178 -1.31 -3.44 33.63
N TYR A 179 -1.67 -4.57 33.03
CA TYR A 179 -2.84 -5.34 33.42
C TYR A 179 -2.65 -6.81 33.08
N GLU A 180 -2.82 -7.65 34.09
CA GLU A 180 -2.88 -9.10 33.92
C GLU A 180 -4.34 -9.54 33.86
N PRO A 181 -4.82 -10.05 32.71
CA PRO A 181 -6.19 -10.48 32.61
C PRO A 181 -6.43 -11.70 33.51
N PRO A 182 -7.59 -11.79 34.19
CA PRO A 182 -7.91 -12.95 35.00
C PRO A 182 -7.86 -14.19 34.10
N SER A 183 -7.14 -15.21 34.55
CA SER A 183 -6.90 -16.43 33.78
C SER A 183 -8.23 -17.08 33.44
N GLY A 184 -8.70 -16.92 32.20
CA GLY A 184 -9.77 -17.76 31.70
C GLY A 184 -9.24 -19.18 31.69
N GLY A 185 -9.85 -20.08 32.49
CA GLY A 185 -9.56 -21.51 32.42
C GLY A 185 -9.52 -21.97 30.96
N PRO A 186 -8.61 -22.90 30.59
CA PRO A 186 -8.24 -23.12 29.20
C PRO A 186 -9.49 -23.28 28.35
N ALA A 187 -9.64 -22.40 27.35
CA ALA A 187 -10.62 -22.56 26.30
C ALA A 187 -10.50 -24.00 25.82
N ARG A 188 -11.52 -24.81 26.11
CA ARG A 188 -11.54 -26.22 25.76
C ARG A 188 -11.35 -26.25 24.24
N ARG A 189 -10.15 -26.61 23.79
CA ARG A 189 -9.85 -26.85 22.38
C ARG A 189 -11.06 -27.64 21.84
N PRO A 190 -11.84 -27.13 20.87
CA PRO A 190 -12.74 -28.02 20.17
C PRO A 190 -11.84 -29.11 19.62
N ALA A 191 -12.00 -30.33 20.13
CA ALA A 191 -11.23 -31.47 19.66
C ALA A 191 -11.31 -31.45 18.13
N ALA A 192 -10.16 -31.38 17.47
CA ALA A 192 -10.06 -31.55 16.04
C ALA A 192 -10.85 -32.83 15.72
N ARG A 193 -11.97 -32.68 15.00
CA ARG A 193 -12.71 -33.84 14.52
C ARG A 193 -11.81 -34.51 13.49
N PRO A 194 -11.43 -35.79 13.66
CA PRO A 194 -10.90 -36.55 12.54
C PRO A 194 -12.04 -36.65 11.52
N SER A 195 -11.83 -36.09 10.34
CA SER A 195 -12.65 -36.32 9.16
C SER A 195 -12.57 -37.80 8.78
N GLY A 196 -13.71 -38.49 8.75
CA GLY A 196 -13.84 -39.79 8.09
C GLY A 196 -14.15 -41.00 8.97
N VAL A 197 -15.28 -41.01 9.69
CA VAL A 197 -16.01 -42.26 10.00
C VAL A 197 -17.52 -41.96 10.06
N PRO A 198 -18.39 -42.64 9.29
CA PRO A 198 -19.85 -42.52 9.46
C PRO A 198 -20.26 -43.17 10.79
N ARG A 199 -20.97 -42.43 11.65
CA ARG A 199 -21.55 -43.00 12.88
C ARG A 199 -22.81 -43.82 12.54
N PRO A 200 -22.95 -45.06 13.05
CA PRO A 200 -24.21 -45.77 13.02
C PRO A 200 -25.20 -45.13 14.01
N LEU A 201 -26.46 -45.02 13.61
CA LEU A 201 -27.56 -44.54 14.44
C LEU A 201 -27.88 -45.57 15.53
N LEU A 202 -27.40 -45.32 16.75
CA LEU A 202 -27.80 -46.08 17.94
C LEU A 202 -29.14 -45.56 18.49
N GLY A 203 -30.10 -46.46 18.61
CA GLY A 203 -31.47 -46.21 19.08
C GLY A 203 -31.59 -45.76 20.54
N SER A 204 -32.77 -45.24 20.85
CA SER A 204 -33.18 -44.49 22.05
C SER A 204 -33.06 -45.21 23.40
N SER A 205 -32.60 -46.46 23.45
CA SER A 205 -32.54 -47.29 24.67
C SER A 205 -31.21 -47.19 25.42
N ALA A 206 -30.14 -46.68 24.82
CA ALA A 206 -28.79 -46.65 25.41
C ALA A 206 -28.46 -45.39 26.24
N ARG A 207 -29.34 -44.37 26.25
CA ARG A 207 -29.11 -43.11 27.00
C ARG A 207 -29.37 -43.19 28.51
N ARG A 208 -29.93 -44.30 29.02
CA ARG A 208 -30.40 -44.40 30.42
C ARG A 208 -29.42 -45.03 31.43
N ARG A 209 -28.21 -45.42 31.02
CA ARG A 209 -27.23 -46.08 31.94
C ARG A 209 -25.90 -45.36 32.14
N ALA A 210 -25.73 -44.13 31.64
CA ALA A 210 -24.46 -43.39 31.75
C ALA A 210 -24.50 -42.21 32.74
N SER A 211 -25.44 -42.20 33.69
CA SER A 211 -25.61 -41.13 34.68
C SER A 211 -25.43 -41.63 36.11
N VAL A 212 -24.29 -42.25 36.41
CA VAL A 212 -23.78 -42.41 37.79
C VAL A 212 -22.25 -42.40 37.76
N ARG A 213 -21.65 -41.21 37.81
CA ARG A 213 -20.26 -41.04 38.27
C ARG A 213 -20.22 -39.81 39.16
N LEU A 214 -20.00 -40.02 40.45
CA LEU A 214 -19.76 -38.95 41.43
C LEU A 214 -18.49 -38.19 41.04
N ALA A 215 -18.58 -36.86 41.06
CA ALA A 215 -17.44 -35.97 40.87
C ALA A 215 -16.51 -36.04 42.10
N PRO A 216 -15.18 -35.98 41.94
CA PRO A 216 -14.26 -35.87 43.07
C PRO A 216 -14.41 -34.52 43.79
N PRO A 217 -14.13 -34.46 45.10
CA PRO A 217 -14.33 -33.27 45.92
C PRO A 217 -13.41 -32.12 45.49
N SER A 218 -13.98 -30.92 45.42
CA SER A 218 -13.29 -29.66 45.15
C SER A 218 -12.25 -29.35 46.24
N PRO A 219 -11.06 -28.82 45.89
CA PRO A 219 -10.10 -28.37 46.90
C PRO A 219 -10.65 -27.15 47.66
N PRO A 220 -10.21 -26.92 48.91
CA PRO A 220 -10.75 -25.86 49.77
C PRO A 220 -10.46 -24.47 49.18
N ALA A 221 -11.52 -23.67 49.09
CA ALA A 221 -11.48 -22.25 48.79
C ALA A 221 -10.99 -21.52 50.04
N ASP A 222 -9.91 -20.74 49.94
CA ASP A 222 -9.74 -19.52 50.77
C ASP A 222 -8.47 -18.67 50.48
N VAL A 223 -7.71 -18.93 49.41
CA VAL A 223 -6.58 -18.03 49.04
C VAL A 223 -6.61 -17.54 47.58
N ALA A 224 -7.35 -18.21 46.67
CA ALA A 224 -7.39 -17.86 45.24
C ALA A 224 -8.50 -16.86 44.84
N THR A 225 -9.49 -16.62 45.71
CA THR A 225 -10.70 -15.86 45.37
C THR A 225 -10.49 -14.35 45.36
N GLY A 226 -9.68 -13.80 46.29
CA GLY A 226 -9.48 -12.34 46.41
C GLY A 226 -8.84 -11.69 45.17
N GLY A 227 -7.70 -12.20 44.70
CA GLY A 227 -7.02 -11.68 43.51
C GLY A 227 -7.82 -11.82 42.22
N SER A 228 -8.67 -12.86 42.12
CA SER A 228 -9.55 -13.05 40.97
C SER A 228 -10.67 -12.00 40.90
N THR A 229 -11.18 -11.54 42.05
CA THR A 229 -12.23 -10.53 42.09
C THR A 229 -11.73 -9.12 41.76
N GLU A 230 -10.51 -8.77 42.16
CA GLU A 230 -9.91 -7.48 41.83
C GLU A 230 -9.53 -7.40 40.34
N ALA A 231 -8.94 -8.46 39.78
CA ALA A 231 -8.66 -8.55 38.34
C ALA A 231 -9.96 -8.50 37.51
N GLU A 232 -11.04 -9.13 37.97
CA GLU A 232 -12.36 -9.04 37.34
C GLU A 232 -12.94 -7.63 37.39
N GLN A 233 -12.84 -6.97 38.54
CA GLN A 233 -13.28 -5.59 38.71
C GLN A 233 -12.48 -4.64 37.80
N GLU A 234 -11.17 -4.81 37.71
CA GLU A 234 -10.30 -4.04 36.82
C GLU A 234 -10.64 -4.29 35.35
N ARG A 235 -10.92 -5.54 34.97
CA ARG A 235 -11.45 -5.90 33.65
C ARG A 235 -12.71 -5.12 33.31
N GLN A 236 -13.63 -5.01 34.26
CA GLN A 236 -14.89 -4.30 34.08
C GLN A 236 -14.66 -2.79 33.86
N VAL A 237 -13.79 -2.16 34.67
CA VAL A 237 -13.46 -0.73 34.51
C VAL A 237 -12.81 -0.46 33.14
N ARG A 238 -11.83 -1.28 32.74
CA ARG A 238 -11.17 -1.17 31.42
C ARG A 238 -12.13 -1.37 30.26
N ARG A 239 -13.03 -2.35 30.36
CA ARG A 239 -14.07 -2.57 29.35
C ARG A 239 -15.00 -1.38 29.23
N THR A 240 -15.36 -0.73 30.34
CA THR A 240 -16.15 0.51 30.33
C THR A 240 -15.39 1.65 29.67
N ALA A 241 -14.10 1.86 30.00
CA ALA A 241 -13.27 2.87 29.36
C ALA A 241 -13.16 2.66 27.83
N GLN A 242 -12.90 1.42 27.37
CA GLN A 242 -12.92 1.07 25.95
C GLN A 242 -14.29 1.33 25.31
N THR A 243 -15.37 0.98 26.00
CA THR A 243 -16.75 1.17 25.50
C THR A 243 -17.06 2.65 25.29
N ILE A 244 -16.67 3.51 26.23
CA ILE A 244 -16.83 4.96 26.11
C ILE A 244 -16.04 5.46 24.89
N LEU A 245 -14.72 5.17 24.84
CA LEU A 245 -13.87 5.58 23.72
C LEU A 245 -14.47 5.19 22.36
N PHE A 246 -14.77 3.92 22.16
CA PHE A 246 -15.19 3.42 20.84
C PHE A 246 -16.62 3.80 20.45
N ARG A 247 -17.51 4.03 21.42
CA ARG A 247 -18.86 4.54 21.16
C ARG A 247 -18.82 5.91 20.49
N HIS A 248 -17.96 6.81 20.99
CA HIS A 248 -17.90 8.18 20.52
C HIS A 248 -17.19 8.37 19.18
N LEU A 249 -16.58 7.31 18.63
CA LEU A 249 -15.97 7.31 17.29
C LEU A 249 -16.96 6.97 16.17
N LYS A 250 -18.20 6.58 16.48
CA LYS A 250 -19.19 6.18 15.47
C LYS A 250 -20.10 7.33 15.07
N ILE A 251 -20.19 7.57 13.77
CA ILE A 251 -21.11 8.56 13.16
C ILE A 251 -22.48 7.89 12.95
N GLY A 252 -23.57 8.62 13.23
CA GLY A 252 -24.93 8.27 12.76
C GLY A 252 -25.09 8.64 11.29
N ALA A 253 -26.18 8.25 10.62
CA ALA A 253 -26.36 8.49 9.18
C ALA A 253 -25.89 9.89 8.71
N GLU A 254 -25.17 9.95 7.58
CA GLU A 254 -24.30 11.06 7.12
C GLU A 254 -24.90 12.47 7.13
N GLU A 255 -26.22 12.60 7.17
CA GLU A 255 -26.94 13.88 7.16
C GLU A 255 -27.17 14.49 8.55
N ASN A 256 -26.96 13.73 9.64
CA ASN A 256 -27.00 14.23 11.01
C ASN A 256 -26.13 13.37 11.95
N PRO A 257 -24.93 13.83 12.34
CA PRO A 257 -24.13 13.14 13.34
C PRO A 257 -24.94 12.95 14.63
N VAL A 258 -24.96 11.75 15.22
CA VAL A 258 -25.53 11.58 16.56
C VAL A 258 -24.84 12.58 17.48
N HIS A 259 -25.58 13.27 18.35
CA HIS A 259 -24.99 14.21 19.30
C HIS A 259 -23.81 13.62 20.09
N THR A 260 -23.72 12.29 20.21
CA THR A 260 -22.64 11.55 20.86
C THR A 260 -21.36 11.41 20.04
N PHE A 261 -21.28 11.80 18.77
CA PHE A 261 -20.04 11.64 17.98
C PHE A 261 -18.98 12.68 18.37
N TRP A 262 -17.74 12.23 18.56
CA TRP A 262 -16.58 13.09 18.82
C TRP A 262 -15.70 13.18 17.56
N SER A 263 -15.72 14.34 16.91
CA SER A 263 -14.90 14.61 15.73
C SER A 263 -13.43 14.85 16.08
N SER A 264 -12.55 14.55 15.12
CA SER A 264 -11.12 14.87 15.16
C SER A 264 -10.34 14.25 16.33
N ILE A 265 -10.77 13.08 16.82
CA ILE A 265 -10.12 12.39 17.92
C ILE A 265 -8.91 11.61 17.46
N SER A 266 -7.81 11.72 18.22
CA SER A 266 -6.62 10.87 18.07
C SER A 266 -6.54 9.86 19.21
N LEU A 267 -6.15 8.63 18.92
CA LEU A 267 -6.00 7.56 19.90
C LEU A 267 -4.52 7.17 20.06
N ASP A 268 -4.04 7.14 21.31
CA ASP A 268 -2.74 6.56 21.67
C ASP A 268 -2.96 5.36 22.60
N LEU A 269 -3.05 4.17 22.03
CA LEU A 269 -3.22 2.91 22.74
C LEU A 269 -1.97 2.03 22.65
N THR A 270 -0.80 2.68 22.59
CA THR A 270 0.51 2.04 22.53
C THR A 270 0.72 1.07 23.69
N GLY A 271 1.11 -0.18 23.37
CA GLY A 271 1.34 -1.24 24.35
C GLY A 271 0.10 -1.70 25.14
N ALA A 272 -1.09 -1.20 24.83
CA ALA A 272 -2.29 -1.52 25.60
C ALA A 272 -2.77 -2.96 25.39
N LEU A 273 -3.30 -3.57 26.45
CA LEU A 273 -4.01 -4.85 26.38
C LEU A 273 -5.53 -4.58 26.28
N LEU A 274 -6.09 -4.84 25.12
CA LEU A 274 -7.45 -4.46 24.74
C LEU A 274 -8.34 -5.69 24.56
N GLY A 275 -9.57 -5.63 25.06
CA GLY A 275 -10.60 -6.64 24.80
C GLY A 275 -11.14 -6.59 23.36
N PRO A 276 -12.14 -7.44 23.04
CA PRO A 276 -12.85 -7.39 21.77
C PRO A 276 -13.45 -6.00 21.51
N ALA A 277 -13.46 -5.57 20.25
CA ALA A 277 -13.89 -4.22 19.87
C ALA A 277 -14.73 -4.21 18.60
N ASN A 278 -15.84 -3.48 18.62
CA ASN A 278 -16.66 -3.23 17.44
C ASN A 278 -16.51 -1.75 17.05
N LEU A 279 -15.71 -1.51 16.02
CA LEU A 279 -15.38 -0.21 15.45
C LEU A 279 -15.90 -0.09 14.00
N LEU A 280 -16.97 -0.83 13.67
CA LEU A 280 -17.63 -0.73 12.37
C LEU A 280 -18.08 0.71 12.13
N GLY A 281 -17.72 1.25 10.96
CA GLY A 281 -18.06 2.60 10.54
C GLY A 281 -17.45 3.71 11.41
N CYS A 282 -16.45 3.43 12.24
CA CYS A 282 -15.85 4.45 13.08
C CYS A 282 -15.06 5.47 12.26
N ARG A 283 -15.03 6.73 12.70
CA ARG A 283 -14.12 7.75 12.18
C ARG A 283 -13.15 8.19 13.26
N VAL A 284 -11.88 8.18 12.93
CA VAL A 284 -10.79 8.62 13.81
C VAL A 284 -9.86 9.52 13.02
N ALA A 285 -9.32 10.56 13.67
CA ALA A 285 -8.30 11.40 13.03
C ALA A 285 -7.01 10.59 12.89
N ALA A 286 -6.35 10.27 14.00
CA ALA A 286 -5.14 9.44 14.01
C ALA A 286 -5.28 8.29 15.03
N ALA A 287 -4.61 7.18 14.80
CA ALA A 287 -4.61 6.08 15.77
C ALA A 287 -3.24 5.42 15.85
N ASP A 288 -2.74 5.26 17.07
CA ASP A 288 -1.51 4.53 17.37
C ASP A 288 -1.81 3.34 18.29
N PHE A 289 -1.60 2.15 17.75
CA PHE A 289 -1.73 0.85 18.42
C PHE A 289 -0.39 0.13 18.47
N THR A 290 0.74 0.86 18.45
CA THR A 290 2.08 0.28 18.42
C THR A 290 2.27 -0.67 19.60
N GLY A 291 2.57 -1.94 19.33
CA GLY A 291 2.76 -2.98 20.35
C GLY A 291 1.51 -3.36 21.15
N ALA A 292 0.32 -2.85 20.79
CA ALA A 292 -0.92 -3.20 21.48
C ALA A 292 -1.31 -4.67 21.21
N THR A 293 -2.08 -5.26 22.13
CA THR A 293 -2.63 -6.62 21.96
C THR A 293 -4.14 -6.61 22.10
N PHE A 294 -4.86 -7.02 21.06
CA PHE A 294 -6.29 -7.27 21.10
C PHE A 294 -6.54 -8.75 21.41
N THR A 295 -7.16 -9.04 22.56
CA THR A 295 -7.34 -10.42 23.05
C THR A 295 -8.53 -11.16 22.43
N GLY A 296 -9.36 -10.48 21.65
CA GLY A 296 -10.51 -11.08 20.95
C GLY A 296 -10.80 -10.36 19.64
N ASP A 297 -12.00 -10.60 19.10
CA ASP A 297 -12.33 -10.16 17.74
C ASP A 297 -12.46 -8.62 17.63
N VAL A 298 -11.99 -8.09 16.51
CA VAL A 298 -11.98 -6.66 16.22
C VAL A 298 -12.55 -6.36 14.83
N TRP A 299 -13.54 -5.48 14.77
CA TRP A 299 -14.24 -5.14 13.54
C TRP A 299 -14.04 -3.65 13.21
N PHE A 300 -13.19 -3.35 12.23
CA PHE A 300 -12.95 -2.03 11.61
C PHE A 300 -13.63 -1.89 10.23
N GLY A 301 -14.61 -2.73 9.92
CA GLY A 301 -15.32 -2.66 8.63
C GLY A 301 -15.91 -1.27 8.38
N SER A 302 -15.68 -0.70 7.19
CA SER A 302 -16.05 0.67 6.82
C SER A 302 -15.51 1.77 7.74
N ALA A 303 -14.45 1.50 8.52
CA ALA A 303 -13.80 2.52 9.33
C ALA A 303 -13.03 3.54 8.47
N HIS A 304 -12.91 4.76 8.95
CA HIS A 304 -12.18 5.85 8.29
C HIS A 304 -11.10 6.41 9.21
N PHE A 305 -9.85 6.29 8.78
CA PHE A 305 -8.68 6.91 9.41
C PHE A 305 -8.27 8.13 8.58
N GLY A 306 -8.48 9.32 9.14
CA GLY A 306 -8.29 10.59 8.43
C GLY A 306 -6.86 11.10 8.39
N LEU A 307 -5.96 10.55 9.21
CA LEU A 307 -4.52 10.80 9.31
C LEU A 307 -3.83 9.43 9.50
N ASN A 308 -2.57 9.44 9.95
CA ASN A 308 -1.76 8.24 10.11
C ASN A 308 -2.41 7.21 11.06
N ALA A 309 -2.37 5.95 10.63
CA ALA A 309 -2.83 4.81 11.43
C ALA A 309 -1.67 3.82 11.64
N VAL A 310 -1.22 3.70 12.88
CA VAL A 310 -0.04 2.92 13.26
C VAL A 310 -0.48 1.68 14.03
N PHE A 311 -0.15 0.52 13.47
CA PHE A 311 -0.39 -0.83 13.99
C PHE A 311 0.93 -1.61 14.10
N THR A 312 2.08 -0.92 14.14
CA THR A 312 3.40 -1.53 14.20
C THR A 312 3.51 -2.47 15.42
N GLY A 313 3.85 -3.73 15.20
CA GLY A 313 4.00 -4.72 16.26
C GLY A 313 2.70 -5.08 16.99
N VAL A 314 1.52 -4.68 16.49
CA VAL A 314 0.25 -5.04 17.10
C VAL A 314 0.01 -6.56 17.04
N ARG A 315 -0.68 -7.12 18.03
CA ARG A 315 -1.11 -8.53 18.04
C ARG A 315 -2.63 -8.62 18.08
N PHE A 316 -3.25 -9.16 17.03
CA PHE A 316 -4.65 -9.55 17.00
C PHE A 316 -4.78 -11.04 17.31
N ALA A 317 -5.25 -11.37 18.52
CA ALA A 317 -5.44 -12.76 18.95
C ALA A 317 -6.76 -13.37 18.44
N GLY A 318 -7.78 -12.54 18.21
CA GLY A 318 -9.05 -12.89 17.58
C GLY A 318 -9.09 -12.59 16.09
N GLU A 319 -10.25 -12.78 15.46
CA GLU A 319 -10.46 -12.37 14.07
C GLU A 319 -10.40 -10.85 13.94
N VAL A 320 -9.86 -10.36 12.83
CA VAL A 320 -9.90 -8.93 12.51
C VAL A 320 -10.46 -8.70 11.11
N SER A 321 -11.29 -7.68 10.99
CA SER A 321 -11.81 -7.24 9.70
C SER A 321 -11.64 -5.74 9.54
N PHE A 322 -10.92 -5.35 8.49
CA PHE A 322 -10.85 -3.99 7.96
C PHE A 322 -11.70 -3.83 6.70
N SER A 323 -12.59 -4.77 6.37
CA SER A 323 -13.32 -4.74 5.08
C SER A 323 -13.94 -3.38 4.76
N ASP A 324 -13.69 -2.88 3.56
CA ASP A 324 -14.16 -1.56 3.08
C ASP A 324 -13.72 -0.36 3.94
N ALA A 325 -12.70 -0.53 4.80
CA ALA A 325 -12.11 0.58 5.54
C ALA A 325 -11.31 1.50 4.60
N ARG A 326 -11.10 2.74 5.04
CA ARG A 326 -10.36 3.76 4.30
C ARG A 326 -9.29 4.40 5.16
N PHE A 327 -8.07 4.45 4.63
CA PHE A 327 -6.91 5.11 5.22
C PHE A 327 -6.49 6.26 4.29
N ASP A 328 -6.68 7.50 4.73
CA ASP A 328 -6.38 8.68 3.92
C ASP A 328 -4.88 8.99 3.84
N TYR A 329 -4.11 8.53 4.82
CA TYR A 329 -2.66 8.73 4.95
C TYR A 329 -1.96 7.39 5.23
N ASP A 330 -0.70 7.43 5.68
CA ASP A 330 0.12 6.25 5.88
C ASP A 330 -0.50 5.27 6.89
N ALA A 331 -0.49 3.99 6.52
CA ALA A 331 -0.96 2.89 7.35
C ALA A 331 0.18 1.89 7.61
N ARG A 332 0.58 1.74 8.87
CA ARG A 332 1.78 0.95 9.24
C ARG A 332 1.39 -0.30 10.02
N PHE A 333 1.61 -1.47 9.45
CA PHE A 333 1.39 -2.78 10.06
C PHE A 333 2.70 -3.57 10.22
N ASP A 334 3.86 -2.88 10.27
CA ASP A 334 5.16 -3.54 10.35
C ASP A 334 5.25 -4.44 11.58
N GLY A 335 5.64 -5.71 11.40
CA GLY A 335 5.73 -6.66 12.51
C GLY A 335 4.41 -7.01 13.19
N ALA A 336 3.26 -6.59 12.64
CA ALA A 336 1.95 -6.96 13.16
C ALA A 336 1.75 -8.49 13.09
N THR A 337 1.07 -9.06 14.09
CA THR A 337 0.74 -10.49 14.15
C THR A 337 -0.76 -10.69 14.16
N PHE A 338 -1.26 -11.47 13.20
CA PHE A 338 -2.65 -11.87 13.07
C PHE A 338 -2.75 -13.37 13.35
N ASP A 339 -3.26 -13.75 14.53
CA ASP A 339 -3.33 -15.17 14.92
C ASP A 339 -4.50 -15.92 14.26
N ARG A 340 -5.55 -15.18 13.88
CA ARG A 340 -6.77 -15.68 13.26
C ARG A 340 -7.01 -14.98 11.94
N PHE A 341 -8.17 -15.27 11.34
CA PHE A 341 -8.54 -14.78 10.02
C PHE A 341 -8.51 -13.24 9.97
N ALA A 342 -7.83 -12.70 8.97
CA ALA A 342 -7.61 -11.27 8.79
C ALA A 342 -8.15 -10.81 7.42
N ARG A 343 -9.20 -9.98 7.44
CA ARG A 343 -9.87 -9.48 6.24
C ARG A 343 -9.48 -8.03 5.96
N PHE A 344 -8.96 -7.78 4.77
CA PHE A 344 -8.65 -6.47 4.19
C PHE A 344 -9.39 -6.24 2.87
N GLY A 345 -10.33 -7.11 2.50
CA GLY A 345 -11.03 -7.01 1.23
C GLY A 345 -11.76 -5.67 1.07
N GLY A 346 -11.61 -5.04 -0.10
CA GLY A 346 -12.22 -3.75 -0.41
C GLY A 346 -11.61 -2.53 0.30
N VAL A 347 -10.52 -2.69 1.05
CA VAL A 347 -9.87 -1.56 1.74
C VAL A 347 -9.28 -0.57 0.72
N GLU A 348 -9.39 0.73 1.02
CA GLU A 348 -8.73 1.80 0.28
C GLU A 348 -7.58 2.41 1.11
N PHE A 349 -6.35 2.15 0.69
CA PHE A 349 -5.14 2.78 1.24
C PHE A 349 -4.67 3.89 0.30
N ARG A 350 -4.84 5.15 0.71
CA ARG A 350 -4.46 6.32 -0.09
C ARG A 350 -3.00 6.75 0.13
N GLY A 351 -2.52 6.59 1.36
CA GLY A 351 -1.11 6.81 1.72
C GLY A 351 -0.26 5.56 1.58
N SER A 352 1.04 5.67 1.91
CA SER A 352 1.95 4.53 1.85
C SER A 352 1.57 3.51 2.92
N THR A 353 1.56 2.24 2.54
CA THR A 353 1.16 1.14 3.42
C THR A 353 2.27 0.13 3.55
N THR A 354 2.56 -0.30 4.77
CA THR A 354 3.57 -1.34 5.03
C THR A 354 3.04 -2.43 5.93
N PHE A 355 3.30 -3.66 5.52
CA PHE A 355 3.14 -4.92 6.25
C PHE A 355 4.50 -5.61 6.41
N ALA A 356 5.61 -4.86 6.37
CA ALA A 356 6.94 -5.44 6.42
C ALA A 356 7.13 -6.27 7.69
N ARG A 357 7.62 -7.51 7.55
CA ARG A 357 7.76 -8.48 8.65
C ARG A 357 6.46 -8.82 9.40
N ALA A 358 5.28 -8.45 8.88
CA ALA A 358 4.01 -8.87 9.46
C ALA A 358 3.85 -10.40 9.33
N ARG A 359 3.08 -10.99 10.25
CA ARG A 359 2.82 -12.43 10.29
C ARG A 359 1.33 -12.73 10.34
N PHE A 360 0.84 -13.41 9.31
CA PHE A 360 -0.52 -13.91 9.20
C PHE A 360 -0.52 -15.42 9.44
N ARG A 361 -1.03 -15.87 10.59
CA ARG A 361 -1.00 -17.29 11.01
C ARG A 361 -2.20 -18.11 10.54
N SER A 362 -3.17 -17.45 9.95
CA SER A 362 -4.43 -18.00 9.45
C SER A 362 -4.71 -17.33 8.11
N PRO A 363 -5.75 -17.76 7.38
CA PRO A 363 -5.98 -17.23 6.04
C PRO A 363 -6.15 -15.70 6.05
N THR A 364 -5.75 -15.05 4.98
CA THR A 364 -5.87 -13.59 4.85
C THR A 364 -6.37 -13.19 3.46
N VAL A 365 -7.21 -12.16 3.43
CA VAL A 365 -7.91 -11.74 2.23
C VAL A 365 -7.71 -10.26 1.99
N PHE A 366 -7.01 -9.92 0.91
CA PHE A 366 -6.85 -8.59 0.33
C PHE A 366 -7.68 -8.41 -0.94
N THR A 367 -8.57 -9.35 -1.27
CA THR A 367 -9.35 -9.32 -2.52
C THR A 367 -10.08 -7.97 -2.72
N GLY A 368 -9.85 -7.32 -3.86
CA GLY A 368 -10.46 -6.02 -4.17
C GLY A 368 -9.87 -4.81 -3.41
N THR A 369 -8.78 -4.98 -2.67
CA THR A 369 -8.08 -3.87 -2.00
C THR A 369 -7.46 -2.93 -3.03
N LYS A 370 -7.40 -1.64 -2.70
CA LYS A 370 -6.74 -0.61 -3.52
C LYS A 370 -5.61 0.01 -2.71
N PHE A 371 -4.40 -0.04 -3.26
CA PHE A 371 -3.23 0.66 -2.77
C PHE A 371 -2.91 1.78 -3.76
N ASP A 372 -3.28 3.02 -3.45
CA ASP A 372 -3.06 4.17 -4.34
C ASP A 372 -1.60 4.68 -4.27
N SER A 373 -0.88 4.31 -3.21
CA SER A 373 0.56 4.56 -3.00
C SER A 373 1.31 3.25 -2.77
N ASP A 374 2.60 3.33 -2.42
CA ASP A 374 3.45 2.17 -2.26
C ASP A 374 2.94 1.22 -1.17
N ALA A 375 2.93 -0.08 -1.48
CA ALA A 375 2.51 -1.17 -0.61
C ALA A 375 3.68 -2.14 -0.38
N TYR A 376 4.23 -2.14 0.85
CA TYR A 376 5.39 -2.93 1.22
C TYR A 376 5.01 -4.17 2.04
N PHE A 377 5.23 -5.36 1.51
CA PHE A 377 5.08 -6.67 2.16
C PHE A 377 6.43 -7.38 2.36
N ALA A 378 7.53 -6.62 2.37
CA ALA A 378 8.87 -7.17 2.45
C ALA A 378 9.06 -8.04 3.70
N SER A 379 9.59 -9.26 3.52
CA SER A 379 9.76 -10.25 4.60
C SER A 379 8.48 -10.60 5.38
N ALA A 380 7.29 -10.28 4.86
CA ALA A 380 6.03 -10.70 5.45
C ALA A 380 5.87 -12.23 5.38
N ARG A 381 5.17 -12.80 6.36
CA ARG A 381 4.96 -14.25 6.47
C ARG A 381 3.47 -14.56 6.46
N PHE A 382 3.06 -15.37 5.50
CA PHE A 382 1.72 -15.91 5.35
C PHE A 382 1.77 -17.40 5.62
N ASP A 383 1.45 -17.82 6.84
CA ASP A 383 1.57 -19.22 7.28
C ASP A 383 0.40 -20.09 6.73
N ASP A 384 -0.61 -19.48 6.12
CA ASP A 384 -1.80 -20.12 5.53
C ASP A 384 -2.18 -19.40 4.21
N ARG A 385 -3.35 -19.72 3.62
CA ARG A 385 -3.86 -19.17 2.36
C ARG A 385 -3.86 -17.63 2.34
N ALA A 386 -3.30 -17.06 1.28
CA ALA A 386 -3.27 -15.62 1.05
C ALA A 386 -3.94 -15.25 -0.28
N GLU A 387 -4.91 -14.35 -0.22
CA GLU A 387 -5.68 -13.90 -1.39
C GLU A 387 -5.44 -12.43 -1.68
N PHE A 388 -4.95 -12.14 -2.88
CA PHE A 388 -4.74 -10.82 -3.46
C PHE A 388 -5.50 -10.68 -4.79
N GLY A 389 -6.47 -11.56 -5.07
CA GLY A 389 -7.21 -11.52 -6.32
C GLY A 389 -7.94 -10.18 -6.53
N LYS A 390 -7.94 -9.64 -7.75
CA LYS A 390 -8.57 -8.34 -8.05
C LYS A 390 -8.06 -7.16 -7.21
N THR A 391 -6.89 -7.29 -6.59
CA THR A 391 -6.23 -6.18 -5.87
C THR A 391 -5.60 -5.23 -6.88
N ARG A 392 -5.66 -3.93 -6.60
CA ARG A 392 -5.01 -2.90 -7.41
C ARG A 392 -3.86 -2.25 -6.64
N PHE A 393 -2.67 -2.29 -7.23
CA PHE A 393 -1.47 -1.59 -6.79
C PHE A 393 -1.18 -0.47 -7.80
N ALA A 394 -1.53 0.77 -7.44
CA ALA A 394 -1.35 1.93 -8.31
C ALA A 394 0.11 2.42 -8.36
N ALA A 395 0.90 2.09 -7.33
CA ALA A 395 2.34 2.34 -7.23
C ALA A 395 3.08 1.01 -6.99
N ARG A 396 4.20 1.02 -6.24
CA ARG A 396 5.00 -0.19 -6.02
C ARG A 396 4.29 -1.19 -5.11
N GLY A 397 4.17 -2.44 -5.55
CA GLY A 397 3.77 -3.57 -4.73
C GLY A 397 4.96 -4.49 -4.46
N VAL A 398 5.57 -4.39 -3.28
CA VAL A 398 6.85 -5.04 -2.96
C VAL A 398 6.67 -6.20 -1.99
N PHE A 399 6.87 -7.43 -2.47
CA PHE A 399 6.84 -8.69 -1.75
C PHE A 399 8.23 -9.33 -1.61
N ALA A 400 9.30 -8.52 -1.62
CA ALA A 400 10.67 -8.99 -1.53
C ALA A 400 10.89 -9.85 -0.26
N ASP A 401 11.50 -11.03 -0.42
CA ASP A 401 11.74 -12.02 0.64
C ASP A 401 10.49 -12.45 1.43
N ALA A 402 9.28 -12.18 0.92
CA ALA A 402 8.05 -12.64 1.55
C ALA A 402 7.94 -14.18 1.46
N SER A 403 7.33 -14.79 2.47
CA SER A 403 7.13 -16.25 2.54
C SER A 403 5.65 -16.57 2.60
N PHE A 404 5.20 -17.40 1.66
CA PHE A 404 3.84 -17.91 1.56
C PHE A 404 3.84 -19.42 1.74
N ALA A 405 3.45 -19.88 2.92
CA ALA A 405 3.38 -21.31 3.23
C ALA A 405 2.13 -21.98 2.67
N GLY A 406 1.02 -21.23 2.56
CA GLY A 406 -0.24 -21.68 1.98
C GLY A 406 -0.40 -21.31 0.50
N ASN A 407 -1.53 -21.73 -0.08
CA ASN A 407 -1.88 -21.38 -1.45
C ASN A 407 -2.02 -19.86 -1.61
N THR A 408 -1.50 -19.34 -2.72
CA THR A 408 -1.45 -17.89 -2.97
C THR A 408 -2.15 -17.53 -4.27
N TYR A 409 -2.99 -16.50 -4.22
CA TYR A 409 -3.86 -16.12 -5.33
C TYR A 409 -3.72 -14.64 -5.66
N PHE A 410 -3.11 -14.33 -6.80
CA PHE A 410 -3.01 -12.99 -7.44
C PHE A 410 -3.83 -12.91 -8.74
N HIS A 411 -4.83 -13.78 -8.92
CA HIS A 411 -5.63 -13.79 -10.15
C HIS A 411 -6.35 -12.45 -10.36
N ASP A 412 -6.37 -11.96 -11.59
CA ASP A 412 -6.96 -10.67 -11.96
C ASP A 412 -6.41 -9.46 -11.16
N ALA A 413 -5.25 -9.58 -10.50
CA ALA A 413 -4.61 -8.45 -9.83
C ALA A 413 -4.02 -7.47 -10.86
N GLU A 414 -3.96 -6.19 -10.49
CA GLU A 414 -3.43 -5.12 -11.34
C GLU A 414 -2.28 -4.41 -10.62
N PHE A 415 -1.08 -4.49 -11.20
CA PHE A 415 0.10 -3.73 -10.77
C PHE A 415 0.44 -2.75 -11.88
N THR A 416 0.15 -1.47 -11.67
CA THR A 416 0.37 -0.43 -12.71
C THR A 416 1.78 0.12 -12.72
N PHE A 417 2.60 -0.26 -11.74
CA PHE A 417 4.03 0.06 -11.65
C PHE A 417 4.83 -1.22 -11.36
N GLU A 418 5.69 -1.23 -10.34
CA GLU A 418 6.55 -2.37 -10.02
C GLU A 418 5.83 -3.41 -9.12
N ALA A 419 5.87 -4.66 -9.54
CA ALA A 419 5.46 -5.85 -8.80
C ALA A 419 6.71 -6.67 -8.41
N GLY A 420 7.27 -6.38 -7.24
CA GLY A 420 8.56 -6.92 -6.81
C GLY A 420 8.41 -8.17 -5.93
N PHE A 421 8.77 -9.35 -6.42
CA PHE A 421 8.76 -10.64 -5.72
C PHE A 421 10.15 -11.25 -5.55
N SER A 422 11.21 -10.45 -5.70
CA SER A 422 12.59 -10.91 -5.60
C SER A 422 12.85 -11.65 -4.28
N GLY A 423 13.44 -12.84 -4.36
CA GLY A 423 13.72 -13.69 -3.18
C GLY A 423 12.51 -14.29 -2.47
N ALA A 424 11.28 -13.99 -2.92
CA ALA A 424 10.06 -14.53 -2.32
C ALA A 424 9.97 -16.06 -2.43
N ARG A 425 9.23 -16.68 -1.51
CA ARG A 425 9.06 -18.14 -1.43
C ARG A 425 7.58 -18.50 -1.38
N PHE A 426 7.14 -19.26 -2.37
CA PHE A 426 5.78 -19.79 -2.48
C PHE A 426 5.79 -21.30 -2.27
N GLU A 427 5.55 -21.76 -1.05
CA GLU A 427 5.62 -23.17 -0.64
C GLU A 427 4.25 -23.87 -0.68
N GLY A 428 3.16 -23.10 -0.84
CA GLY A 428 1.81 -23.64 -1.01
C GLY A 428 1.69 -24.54 -2.23
N ALA A 429 0.66 -25.39 -2.26
CA ALA A 429 0.45 -26.31 -3.37
C ALA A 429 0.19 -25.59 -4.70
N PHE A 430 -0.41 -24.40 -4.65
CA PHE A 430 -0.74 -23.59 -5.81
C PHE A 430 -0.37 -22.11 -5.64
N THR A 431 0.16 -21.51 -6.70
CA THR A 431 0.35 -20.06 -6.86
C THR A 431 -0.27 -19.61 -8.17
N GLN A 432 -1.21 -18.66 -8.13
CA GLN A 432 -2.01 -18.30 -9.31
C GLN A 432 -1.93 -16.80 -9.59
N PHE A 433 -1.35 -16.43 -10.73
CA PHE A 433 -1.32 -15.08 -11.30
C PHE A 433 -2.25 -14.90 -12.50
N GLY A 434 -2.96 -15.96 -12.92
CA GLY A 434 -3.72 -15.93 -14.18
C GLY A 434 -4.68 -14.74 -14.29
N GLY A 435 -4.75 -14.14 -15.49
CA GLY A 435 -5.56 -12.95 -15.79
C GLY A 435 -5.04 -11.63 -15.19
N SER A 436 -3.93 -11.65 -14.44
CA SER A 436 -3.35 -10.42 -13.88
C SER A 436 -2.65 -9.56 -14.93
N THR A 437 -2.49 -8.27 -14.61
CA THR A 437 -1.67 -7.33 -15.37
C THR A 437 -0.53 -6.82 -14.48
N LEU A 438 0.70 -6.95 -14.96
CA LEU A 438 1.93 -6.61 -14.25
C LEU A 438 2.74 -5.65 -15.13
N ALA A 439 2.93 -4.40 -14.70
CA ALA A 439 3.70 -3.45 -15.49
C ALA A 439 5.20 -3.78 -15.48
N GLU A 440 5.88 -3.71 -14.34
CA GLU A 440 7.22 -4.25 -14.19
C GLU A 440 7.18 -5.39 -13.19
N ALA A 441 7.68 -6.57 -13.53
CA ALA A 441 7.55 -7.77 -12.70
C ALA A 441 8.90 -8.38 -12.34
N GLY A 442 9.24 -8.38 -11.06
CA GLY A 442 10.52 -8.89 -10.57
C GLY A 442 10.39 -10.21 -9.80
N PHE A 443 10.74 -11.34 -10.41
CA PHE A 443 10.79 -12.67 -9.78
C PHE A 443 12.23 -13.22 -9.67
N HIS A 444 13.22 -12.33 -9.60
CA HIS A 444 14.61 -12.74 -9.48
C HIS A 444 14.85 -13.57 -8.20
N SER A 445 15.53 -14.72 -8.33
CA SER A 445 15.79 -15.64 -7.21
C SER A 445 14.55 -16.10 -6.43
N THR A 446 13.35 -15.97 -7.01
CA THR A 446 12.09 -16.41 -6.40
C THR A 446 11.97 -17.93 -6.45
N ARG A 447 11.38 -18.52 -5.41
CA ARG A 447 11.14 -19.97 -5.32
C ARG A 447 9.65 -20.26 -5.37
N PHE A 448 9.25 -21.09 -6.32
CA PHE A 448 7.90 -21.62 -6.46
C PHE A 448 7.93 -23.12 -6.17
N GLY A 449 7.57 -23.51 -4.96
CA GLY A 449 7.51 -24.91 -4.52
C GLY A 449 6.30 -25.67 -5.05
N GLY A 450 5.19 -24.97 -5.32
CA GLY A 450 3.94 -25.53 -5.83
C GLY A 450 3.70 -25.30 -7.33
N GLU A 451 2.56 -25.79 -7.82
CA GLU A 451 2.10 -25.57 -9.19
C GLU A 451 1.80 -24.08 -9.39
N THR A 452 2.34 -23.50 -10.46
CA THR A 452 2.29 -22.05 -10.68
C THR A 452 1.64 -21.71 -12.02
N GLY A 453 0.63 -20.84 -11.99
CA GLY A 453 -0.10 -20.43 -13.19
C GLY A 453 0.05 -18.96 -13.50
N PHE A 454 0.53 -18.64 -14.70
CA PHE A 454 0.54 -17.31 -15.34
C PHE A 454 -0.38 -17.27 -16.57
N THR A 455 -1.33 -18.20 -16.69
CA THR A 455 -2.24 -18.30 -17.84
C THR A 455 -2.98 -17.00 -18.10
N ALA A 456 -2.94 -16.50 -19.33
CA ALA A 456 -3.52 -15.21 -19.73
C ALA A 456 -3.06 -14.01 -18.88
N THR A 457 -1.87 -14.07 -18.28
CA THR A 457 -1.24 -12.93 -17.59
C THR A 457 -0.64 -11.98 -18.62
N ARG A 458 -0.72 -10.69 -18.37
CA ARG A 458 -0.09 -9.65 -19.20
C ARG A 458 1.02 -8.94 -18.45
N PHE A 459 2.24 -9.07 -18.95
CA PHE A 459 3.41 -8.31 -18.53
C PHE A 459 3.56 -7.13 -19.50
N THR A 460 3.22 -5.91 -19.08
CA THR A 460 3.20 -4.75 -20.00
C THR A 460 4.56 -4.06 -20.15
N GLY A 461 5.50 -4.32 -19.23
CA GLY A 461 6.87 -3.83 -19.22
C GLY A 461 7.87 -4.97 -18.99
N GLU A 462 8.98 -4.69 -18.32
CA GLU A 462 10.04 -5.69 -18.10
C GLU A 462 9.61 -6.78 -17.10
N ALA A 463 9.89 -8.03 -17.44
CA ALA A 463 9.67 -9.18 -16.57
C ALA A 463 10.97 -9.95 -16.33
N THR A 464 11.36 -10.13 -15.08
CA THR A 464 12.58 -10.88 -14.72
C THR A 464 12.23 -12.12 -13.90
N PHE A 465 12.70 -13.27 -14.34
CA PHE A 465 12.62 -14.56 -13.65
C PHE A 465 14.02 -15.12 -13.37
N GLY A 466 15.08 -14.33 -13.59
CA GLY A 466 16.45 -14.82 -13.52
C GLY A 466 16.77 -15.50 -12.18
N MET A 467 17.47 -16.63 -12.22
CA MET A 467 17.78 -17.47 -11.05
C MET A 467 16.55 -17.97 -10.27
N ALA A 468 15.33 -17.87 -10.81
CA ALA A 468 14.14 -18.42 -10.17
C ALA A 468 14.16 -19.96 -10.22
N LYS A 469 13.43 -20.58 -9.30
CA LYS A 469 13.25 -22.03 -9.25
C LYS A 469 11.78 -22.41 -9.18
N PHE A 470 11.34 -23.18 -10.16
CA PHE A 470 10.03 -23.83 -10.19
C PHE A 470 10.20 -25.31 -9.81
N GLY A 471 9.72 -25.69 -8.63
CA GLY A 471 9.77 -27.05 -8.10
C GLY A 471 8.70 -27.97 -8.68
N ARG A 472 7.62 -27.40 -9.21
CA ARG A 472 6.49 -28.10 -9.84
C ARG A 472 6.21 -27.51 -11.21
N SER A 473 5.12 -27.96 -11.84
CA SER A 473 4.76 -27.52 -13.19
C SER A 473 4.40 -26.04 -13.20
N VAL A 474 4.71 -25.35 -14.30
CA VAL A 474 4.37 -23.94 -14.49
C VAL A 474 3.77 -23.69 -15.87
N GLU A 475 2.71 -22.88 -15.92
CA GLU A 475 1.97 -22.56 -17.13
C GLU A 475 2.02 -21.07 -17.44
N PHE A 476 2.42 -20.73 -18.65
CA PHE A 476 2.39 -19.39 -19.26
C PHE A 476 1.45 -19.37 -20.48
N THR A 477 0.47 -20.27 -20.51
CA THR A 477 -0.44 -20.43 -21.66
C THR A 477 -1.16 -19.13 -21.97
N ARG A 478 -1.07 -18.66 -23.22
CA ARG A 478 -1.62 -17.36 -23.66
C ARG A 478 -1.13 -16.17 -22.82
N ALA A 479 0.05 -16.24 -22.20
CA ALA A 479 0.65 -15.08 -21.54
C ALA A 479 1.19 -14.08 -22.58
N TRP A 480 1.11 -12.79 -22.25
CA TRP A 480 1.64 -11.70 -23.08
C TRP A 480 2.80 -11.01 -22.37
N PHE A 481 3.94 -10.91 -23.04
CA PHE A 481 5.11 -10.17 -22.60
C PHE A 481 5.32 -9.02 -23.59
N ASP A 482 4.82 -7.83 -23.28
CA ASP A 482 4.91 -6.65 -24.14
C ASP A 482 6.33 -6.04 -24.08
N GLY A 483 7.01 -6.15 -22.93
CA GLY A 483 8.40 -5.74 -22.73
C GLY A 483 9.42 -6.87 -22.87
N GLN A 484 10.67 -6.61 -22.45
CA GLN A 484 11.72 -7.62 -22.41
C GLN A 484 11.48 -8.63 -21.29
N VAL A 485 11.89 -9.88 -21.50
CA VAL A 485 11.83 -10.91 -20.46
C VAL A 485 13.15 -11.63 -20.28
N ASN A 486 13.52 -11.86 -19.03
CA ASN A 486 14.75 -12.55 -18.66
C ASN A 486 14.47 -13.76 -17.77
N PHE A 487 14.59 -14.96 -18.34
CA PHE A 487 14.57 -16.24 -17.61
C PHE A 487 15.98 -16.75 -17.26
N GLY A 488 17.04 -15.97 -17.47
CA GLY A 488 18.42 -16.38 -17.33
C GLY A 488 18.74 -17.17 -16.04
N GLY A 489 19.28 -18.38 -16.17
CA GLY A 489 19.60 -19.24 -15.02
C GLY A 489 18.39 -19.83 -14.29
N THR A 490 17.17 -19.74 -14.86
CA THR A 490 15.97 -20.31 -14.23
C THR A 490 15.99 -21.83 -14.28
N TRP A 491 15.53 -22.45 -13.19
CA TRP A 491 15.43 -23.90 -13.06
C TRP A 491 13.98 -24.38 -13.05
N PHE A 492 13.61 -25.18 -14.05
CA PHE A 492 12.30 -25.81 -14.18
C PHE A 492 12.41 -27.31 -13.89
N THR A 493 11.96 -27.71 -12.69
CA THR A 493 12.07 -29.11 -12.20
C THR A 493 11.02 -30.02 -12.84
N ARG A 494 9.87 -29.48 -13.23
CA ARG A 494 8.78 -30.18 -13.91
C ARG A 494 8.47 -29.50 -15.23
N SER A 495 7.41 -29.95 -15.89
CA SER A 495 7.02 -29.44 -17.20
C SER A 495 6.69 -27.96 -17.15
N VAL A 496 7.04 -27.25 -18.22
CA VAL A 496 6.67 -25.86 -18.44
C VAL A 496 5.97 -25.70 -19.78
N VAL A 497 4.90 -24.91 -19.78
CA VAL A 497 4.07 -24.69 -20.96
C VAL A 497 4.02 -23.20 -21.29
N PHE A 498 4.51 -22.83 -22.46
CA PHE A 498 4.45 -21.48 -23.05
C PHE A 498 3.52 -21.43 -24.27
N ASP A 499 2.62 -22.40 -24.38
CA ASP A 499 1.72 -22.53 -25.52
C ASP A 499 0.91 -21.25 -25.77
N GLU A 500 0.86 -20.81 -27.02
CA GLU A 500 0.19 -19.58 -27.45
C GLU A 500 0.69 -18.30 -26.74
N ALA A 501 1.83 -18.34 -26.04
CA ALA A 501 2.42 -17.15 -25.45
C ALA A 501 2.95 -16.20 -26.53
N MET A 502 2.90 -14.90 -26.21
CA MET A 502 3.39 -13.82 -27.06
C MET A 502 4.55 -13.11 -26.37
N PHE A 503 5.72 -13.13 -27.00
CA PHE A 503 6.89 -12.38 -26.57
C PHE A 503 7.13 -11.24 -27.56
N ALA A 504 6.72 -10.03 -27.21
CA ALA A 504 6.88 -8.85 -28.05
C ALA A 504 8.31 -8.29 -27.98
N GLY A 505 8.89 -8.23 -26.77
CA GLY A 505 10.28 -7.81 -26.53
C GLY A 505 11.29 -8.94 -26.56
N ASP A 506 12.55 -8.56 -26.36
CA ASP A 506 13.70 -9.47 -26.29
C ASP A 506 13.53 -10.53 -25.19
N THR A 507 13.75 -11.80 -25.52
CA THR A 507 13.52 -12.93 -24.61
C THR A 507 14.79 -13.71 -24.36
N ARG A 508 15.25 -13.75 -23.11
CA ARG A 508 16.49 -14.43 -22.71
C ARG A 508 16.20 -15.70 -21.91
N PHE A 509 16.60 -16.85 -22.42
CA PHE A 509 16.62 -18.15 -21.75
C PHE A 509 18.05 -18.64 -21.48
N HIS A 510 19.02 -17.73 -21.39
CA HIS A 510 20.43 -18.11 -21.21
C HIS A 510 20.61 -18.97 -19.95
N GLU A 511 21.42 -20.03 -20.04
CA GLU A 511 21.74 -20.90 -18.89
C GLU A 511 20.51 -21.48 -18.16
N CYS A 512 19.34 -21.52 -18.81
CA CYS A 512 18.15 -22.16 -18.26
C CYS A 512 18.31 -23.68 -18.21
N HIS A 513 17.66 -24.30 -17.22
CA HIS A 513 17.61 -25.75 -17.09
C HIS A 513 16.17 -26.25 -17.04
N PHE A 514 15.79 -27.11 -17.99
CA PHE A 514 14.48 -27.74 -18.10
C PHE A 514 14.64 -29.26 -17.90
N GLU A 515 14.26 -29.77 -16.71
CA GLU A 515 14.41 -31.20 -16.39
C GLU A 515 13.40 -32.09 -17.13
N ARG A 516 12.20 -31.55 -17.37
CA ARG A 516 11.10 -32.23 -18.08
C ARG A 516 10.78 -31.48 -19.37
N THR A 517 9.70 -31.86 -20.04
CA THR A 517 9.29 -31.22 -21.30
C THR A 517 9.05 -29.71 -21.15
N ALA A 518 9.61 -28.94 -22.07
CA ALA A 518 9.28 -27.54 -22.29
C ALA A 518 8.47 -27.38 -23.58
N GLU A 519 7.26 -26.82 -23.48
CA GLU A 519 6.33 -26.68 -24.62
C GLU A 519 6.20 -25.21 -25.02
N PHE A 520 6.36 -24.94 -26.31
CA PHE A 520 6.27 -23.63 -26.96
C PHE A 520 5.38 -23.73 -28.21
N HIS A 521 4.26 -24.45 -28.12
CA HIS A 521 3.41 -24.68 -29.26
C HIS A 521 2.63 -23.42 -29.62
N ARG A 522 2.67 -23.03 -30.90
CA ARG A 522 2.01 -21.79 -31.39
C ARG A 522 2.47 -20.54 -30.63
N THR A 523 3.64 -20.59 -30.00
CA THR A 523 4.28 -19.44 -29.34
C THR A 523 4.86 -18.50 -30.40
N ARG A 524 4.78 -17.19 -30.15
CA ARG A 524 5.35 -16.18 -31.03
C ARG A 524 6.42 -15.36 -30.33
N PHE A 525 7.61 -15.32 -30.94
CA PHE A 525 8.72 -14.45 -30.57
C PHE A 525 8.81 -13.32 -31.61
N ALA A 526 8.34 -12.12 -31.26
CA ALA A 526 8.33 -10.99 -32.17
C ALA A 526 9.71 -10.34 -32.30
N ALA A 527 10.47 -10.28 -31.21
CA ALA A 527 11.86 -9.82 -31.16
C ALA A 527 12.84 -10.99 -31.04
N ASP A 528 14.10 -10.68 -30.72
CA ASP A 528 15.17 -11.67 -30.64
C ASP A 528 14.99 -12.60 -29.43
N VAL A 529 15.37 -13.86 -29.60
CA VAL A 529 15.34 -14.88 -28.55
C VAL A 529 16.69 -15.55 -28.40
N TRP A 530 17.14 -15.70 -27.16
CA TRP A 530 18.41 -16.32 -26.81
C TRP A 530 18.18 -17.58 -25.98
N PHE A 531 18.71 -18.72 -26.45
CA PHE A 531 18.78 -20.00 -25.74
C PHE A 531 20.24 -20.42 -25.55
N ASP A 532 21.14 -19.47 -25.27
CA ASP A 532 22.55 -19.77 -25.11
C ASP A 532 22.81 -20.57 -23.83
N SER A 533 23.60 -21.63 -23.96
CA SER A 533 23.93 -22.56 -22.86
C SER A 533 22.71 -23.14 -22.12
N THR A 534 21.53 -23.12 -22.75
CA THR A 534 20.29 -23.70 -22.20
C THR A 534 20.29 -25.22 -22.31
N GLU A 535 19.74 -25.90 -21.30
CA GLU A 535 19.62 -27.35 -21.26
C GLU A 535 18.15 -27.81 -21.22
N PHE A 536 17.75 -28.58 -22.23
CA PHE A 536 16.47 -29.29 -22.31
C PHE A 536 16.71 -30.78 -22.10
N VAL A 537 16.52 -31.29 -20.88
CA VAL A 537 16.92 -32.66 -20.53
C VAL A 537 16.03 -33.72 -21.20
N GLU A 538 14.71 -33.64 -21.03
CA GLU A 538 13.78 -34.65 -21.56
C GLU A 538 13.23 -34.32 -22.95
N GLY A 539 13.01 -33.04 -23.27
CA GLY A 539 12.52 -32.65 -24.59
C GLY A 539 11.99 -31.23 -24.66
N ALA A 540 11.83 -30.75 -25.90
CA ALA A 540 11.34 -29.41 -26.19
C ALA A 540 10.43 -29.40 -27.43
N GLY A 541 9.24 -28.82 -27.31
CA GLY A 541 8.26 -28.72 -28.39
C GLY A 541 8.11 -27.29 -28.89
N PHE A 542 8.30 -27.06 -30.18
CA PHE A 542 8.15 -25.76 -30.86
C PHE A 542 7.18 -25.86 -32.05
N ALA A 543 6.23 -26.80 -32.01
CA ALA A 543 5.32 -27.00 -33.13
C ALA A 543 4.51 -25.73 -33.42
N GLU A 544 4.51 -25.29 -34.68
CA GLU A 544 3.85 -24.06 -35.14
C GLU A 544 4.32 -22.77 -34.43
N ALA A 545 5.50 -22.80 -33.79
CA ALA A 545 6.11 -21.60 -33.22
C ALA A 545 6.59 -20.64 -34.32
N VAL A 546 6.51 -19.35 -34.07
CA VAL A 546 6.90 -18.30 -35.02
C VAL A 546 7.98 -17.41 -34.42
N PHE A 547 9.13 -17.36 -35.08
CA PHE A 547 10.28 -16.54 -34.73
C PHE A 547 10.41 -15.40 -35.74
N CYS A 548 9.91 -14.21 -35.38
CA CYS A 548 10.00 -13.01 -36.21
C CYS A 548 11.33 -12.26 -36.03
N GLY A 549 11.95 -12.35 -34.85
CA GLY A 549 13.32 -11.90 -34.59
C GLY A 549 14.33 -13.03 -34.77
N ARG A 550 15.60 -12.74 -34.49
CA ARG A 550 16.70 -13.71 -34.55
C ARG A 550 16.55 -14.75 -33.45
N ALA A 551 16.82 -16.01 -33.78
CA ALA A 551 16.86 -17.10 -32.81
C ALA A 551 18.32 -17.55 -32.60
N LEU A 552 18.86 -17.30 -31.41
CA LEU A 552 20.25 -17.59 -31.06
C LEU A 552 20.31 -18.82 -30.16
N LEU A 553 20.81 -19.94 -30.71
CA LEU A 553 21.01 -21.18 -29.98
C LEU A 553 22.51 -21.51 -29.99
N VAL A 554 23.22 -21.00 -28.99
CA VAL A 554 24.68 -21.15 -28.88
C VAL A 554 25.02 -21.99 -27.66
N GLY A 555 25.60 -23.16 -27.83
CA GLY A 555 25.93 -24.05 -26.71
C GLY A 555 24.72 -24.78 -26.09
N ALA A 556 23.53 -24.64 -26.68
CA ALA A 556 22.31 -25.29 -26.21
C ALA A 556 22.39 -26.82 -26.29
N ARG A 557 21.76 -27.50 -25.33
CA ARG A 557 21.74 -28.96 -25.20
C ARG A 557 20.30 -29.46 -25.19
N PHE A 558 19.96 -30.33 -26.12
CA PHE A 558 18.70 -31.04 -26.18
C PHE A 558 18.98 -32.52 -25.87
N GLY A 559 18.72 -32.97 -24.65
CA GLY A 559 18.98 -34.33 -24.20
C GLY A 559 17.99 -35.35 -24.75
N GLY A 560 16.72 -34.96 -24.90
CA GLY A 560 15.66 -35.80 -25.44
C GLY A 560 15.00 -35.23 -26.69
N VAL A 561 13.75 -35.62 -26.94
CA VAL A 561 13.07 -35.37 -28.22
C VAL A 561 12.78 -33.87 -28.40
N SER A 562 13.19 -33.31 -29.54
CA SER A 562 12.91 -31.92 -29.89
C SER A 562 12.19 -31.78 -31.22
N GLY A 563 11.13 -30.98 -31.28
CA GLY A 563 10.30 -30.85 -32.48
C GLY A 563 10.01 -29.42 -32.87
N PHE A 564 10.28 -29.07 -34.13
CA PHE A 564 10.03 -27.77 -34.76
C PHE A 564 8.97 -27.88 -35.88
N ARG A 565 8.11 -28.91 -35.82
CA ARG A 565 7.14 -29.18 -36.89
C ARG A 565 6.31 -27.94 -37.23
N ARG A 566 6.30 -27.52 -38.50
CA ARG A 566 5.60 -26.31 -38.98
C ARG A 566 6.03 -25.01 -38.29
N ALA A 567 7.20 -24.98 -37.64
CA ALA A 567 7.74 -23.74 -37.12
C ALA A 567 8.17 -22.81 -38.27
N ARG A 568 8.18 -21.51 -38.01
CA ARG A 568 8.57 -20.49 -39.00
C ARG A 568 9.65 -19.58 -38.42
N PHE A 569 10.79 -19.50 -39.10
CA PHE A 569 11.88 -18.58 -38.81
C PHE A 569 11.93 -17.49 -39.90
N GLU A 570 11.55 -16.26 -39.55
CA GLU A 570 11.52 -15.12 -40.50
C GLU A 570 12.85 -14.37 -40.60
N ARG A 571 13.74 -14.58 -39.62
CA ARG A 571 15.07 -13.98 -39.53
C ARG A 571 16.11 -15.07 -39.31
N ASP A 572 17.37 -14.66 -39.16
CA ASP A 572 18.48 -15.57 -38.97
C ASP A 572 18.29 -16.45 -37.72
N VAL A 573 18.51 -17.75 -37.91
CA VAL A 573 18.67 -18.72 -36.83
C VAL A 573 20.12 -19.17 -36.77
N ILE A 574 20.68 -19.11 -35.57
CA ILE A 574 22.08 -19.42 -35.31
C ILE A 574 22.15 -20.69 -34.48
N PHE A 575 22.68 -21.76 -35.10
CA PHE A 575 22.95 -23.04 -34.45
C PHE A 575 24.47 -23.23 -34.29
N LYS A 576 25.01 -22.90 -33.12
CA LYS A 576 26.45 -23.00 -32.85
C LYS A 576 26.72 -23.84 -31.61
N TYR A 577 27.62 -24.81 -31.69
CA TYR A 577 28.00 -25.67 -30.55
C TYR A 577 26.82 -26.39 -29.89
N ILE A 578 25.80 -26.75 -30.68
CA ILE A 578 24.58 -27.41 -30.18
C ILE A 578 24.79 -28.91 -30.07
N ARG A 579 24.08 -29.52 -29.12
CA ARG A 579 23.96 -30.97 -29.01
C ARG A 579 22.50 -31.41 -29.04
N PHE A 580 22.16 -32.29 -29.97
CA PHE A 580 20.90 -33.04 -30.00
C PHE A 580 21.16 -34.51 -29.63
N GLY A 581 20.69 -34.90 -28.45
CA GLY A 581 20.92 -36.20 -27.81
C GLY A 581 19.84 -37.25 -28.06
N ASP A 582 18.79 -36.92 -28.79
CA ASP A 582 17.74 -37.84 -29.24
C ASP A 582 17.12 -37.33 -30.56
N ARG A 583 15.99 -37.92 -30.99
CA ARG A 583 15.30 -37.61 -32.25
C ARG A 583 14.87 -36.14 -32.35
N VAL A 584 15.14 -35.54 -33.52
CA VAL A 584 14.79 -34.14 -33.85
C VAL A 584 13.89 -34.11 -35.08
N SER A 585 12.85 -33.28 -35.11
CA SER A 585 12.04 -33.08 -36.32
C SER A 585 11.95 -31.62 -36.73
N PHE A 586 12.35 -31.33 -37.97
CA PHE A 586 12.14 -30.07 -38.68
C PHE A 586 11.09 -30.21 -39.81
N THR A 587 10.17 -31.19 -39.71
CA THR A 587 9.16 -31.45 -40.76
C THR A 587 8.28 -30.21 -41.01
N ASP A 588 8.12 -29.84 -42.29
CA ASP A 588 7.39 -28.64 -42.72
C ASP A 588 7.88 -27.32 -42.09
N THR A 589 9.13 -27.25 -41.61
CA THR A 589 9.70 -26.02 -41.03
C THR A 589 10.08 -25.04 -42.12
N HIS A 590 9.69 -23.78 -41.97
CA HIS A 590 10.05 -22.71 -42.89
C HIS A 590 11.24 -21.89 -42.36
N PHE A 591 12.24 -21.68 -43.21
CA PHE A 591 13.38 -20.80 -42.95
C PHE A 591 13.44 -19.72 -44.03
N ALA A 592 13.31 -18.44 -43.63
CA ALA A 592 13.45 -17.32 -44.57
C ALA A 592 14.90 -17.13 -45.04
N HIS A 593 15.86 -17.48 -44.17
CA HIS A 593 17.30 -17.49 -44.48
C HIS A 593 17.88 -18.86 -44.09
N PRO A 594 18.88 -19.38 -44.80
CA PRO A 594 19.54 -20.63 -44.43
C PRO A 594 20.06 -20.59 -42.97
N PRO A 595 19.86 -21.65 -42.18
CA PRO A 595 20.33 -21.68 -40.79
C PRO A 595 21.86 -21.62 -40.73
N GLN A 596 22.40 -20.78 -39.84
CA GLN A 596 23.84 -20.70 -39.63
C GLN A 596 24.30 -21.85 -38.73
N ILE A 597 24.92 -22.86 -39.32
CA ILE A 597 25.32 -24.10 -38.63
C ILE A 597 26.83 -24.12 -38.40
N ARG A 598 27.25 -24.28 -37.15
CA ARG A 598 28.65 -24.54 -36.78
C ARG A 598 28.72 -25.52 -35.61
N THR A 599 29.37 -26.67 -35.81
CA THR A 599 29.60 -27.65 -34.74
C THR A 599 28.28 -28.07 -34.07
N VAL A 600 27.35 -28.60 -34.86
CA VAL A 600 26.07 -29.12 -34.37
C VAL A 600 26.13 -30.64 -34.32
N TRP A 601 26.12 -31.18 -33.10
CA TRP A 601 26.22 -32.62 -32.85
C TRP A 601 24.84 -33.25 -32.77
N VAL A 602 24.65 -34.38 -33.46
CA VAL A 602 23.38 -35.09 -33.50
C VAL A 602 23.57 -36.55 -33.16
N ARG A 603 22.67 -37.11 -32.35
CA ARG A 603 22.66 -38.54 -32.03
C ARG A 603 21.95 -39.32 -33.12
N VAL A 604 22.64 -40.27 -33.73
CA VAL A 604 22.14 -41.06 -34.88
C VAL A 604 21.33 -42.27 -34.41
N ASP A 605 21.71 -42.87 -33.28
CA ASP A 605 21.06 -44.00 -32.62
C ASP A 605 19.88 -43.58 -31.70
N GLY A 606 19.16 -42.51 -32.04
CA GLY A 606 18.09 -41.95 -31.22
C GLY A 606 17.07 -42.99 -30.74
N ARG A 607 16.63 -42.88 -29.49
CA ARG A 607 15.99 -43.97 -28.70
C ARG A 607 14.49 -44.11 -28.94
N LYS A 608 13.83 -43.16 -29.61
CA LYS A 608 12.38 -43.17 -29.81
C LYS A 608 11.97 -43.96 -31.07
N PRO A 609 11.24 -45.10 -30.95
CA PRO A 609 10.77 -45.87 -32.10
C PRO A 609 9.69 -45.11 -32.89
N GLY A 610 9.73 -45.18 -34.23
CA GLY A 610 8.69 -44.63 -35.11
C GLY A 610 8.75 -43.13 -35.39
N MET A 611 9.80 -42.43 -34.96
CA MET A 611 10.05 -41.02 -35.31
C MET A 611 11.45 -40.89 -35.91
N ASP A 612 11.52 -40.79 -37.23
CA ASP A 612 12.77 -40.49 -37.91
C ASP A 612 13.15 -39.03 -37.72
N SER A 613 14.45 -38.78 -37.65
CA SER A 613 14.94 -37.41 -37.54
C SER A 613 14.88 -36.71 -38.89
N THR A 614 14.36 -35.49 -38.91
CA THR A 614 14.34 -34.63 -40.10
C THR A 614 15.18 -33.39 -39.84
N TRP A 615 15.91 -32.93 -40.86
CA TRP A 615 16.91 -31.86 -40.75
C TRP A 615 16.48 -30.61 -41.53
N PRO A 616 17.06 -29.43 -41.22
CA PRO A 616 16.82 -28.24 -42.03
C PRO A 616 17.17 -28.49 -43.51
N PRO A 617 16.43 -27.88 -44.47
CA PRO A 617 16.74 -28.03 -45.89
C PRO A 617 18.18 -27.63 -46.23
N GLY A 618 18.83 -28.36 -47.14
CA GLY A 618 20.23 -28.10 -47.54
C GLY A 618 21.28 -28.52 -46.51
N THR A 619 20.93 -29.41 -45.58
CA THR A 619 21.87 -29.94 -44.57
C THR A 619 21.89 -31.47 -44.60
N GLU A 620 23.03 -32.05 -44.22
CA GLU A 620 23.21 -33.49 -44.10
C GLU A 620 23.96 -33.86 -42.82
N VAL A 621 23.76 -35.08 -42.34
CA VAL A 621 24.51 -35.62 -41.20
C VAL A 621 25.69 -36.41 -41.73
N ARG A 622 26.90 -36.01 -41.35
CA ARG A 622 28.13 -36.76 -41.61
C ARG A 622 28.57 -37.50 -40.36
N ASP A 623 29.15 -38.67 -40.54
CA ASP A 623 29.76 -39.42 -39.44
C ASP A 623 30.87 -38.59 -38.80
N ALA A 624 30.84 -38.52 -37.48
CA ALA A 624 31.86 -37.81 -36.73
C ALA A 624 32.99 -38.77 -36.34
N TYR A 625 34.21 -38.48 -36.79
CA TYR A 625 35.40 -39.22 -36.34
C TYR A 625 35.80 -38.89 -34.90
N GLU A 626 35.32 -37.75 -34.37
CA GLU A 626 35.54 -37.29 -32.99
C GLU A 626 34.22 -37.29 -32.21
N ARG A 627 34.28 -37.62 -30.91
CA ARG A 627 33.12 -37.54 -30.00
C ARG A 627 33.00 -36.12 -29.42
N PRO A 628 31.79 -35.63 -29.12
CA PRO A 628 31.64 -34.42 -28.33
C PRO A 628 32.43 -34.55 -27.01
N TYR A 629 33.13 -33.49 -26.60
CA TYR A 629 34.08 -33.45 -25.46
C TYR A 629 33.48 -33.91 -24.09
N VAL A 630 32.15 -34.14 -24.01
CA VAL A 630 31.40 -34.59 -22.83
C VAL A 630 30.29 -35.61 -23.18
N ALA A 631 30.47 -36.43 -24.22
CA ALA A 631 29.40 -37.31 -24.72
C ALA A 631 29.12 -38.54 -23.83
N SER A 632 27.84 -38.82 -23.63
CA SER A 632 27.31 -40.13 -23.19
C SER A 632 27.45 -41.18 -24.30
N GLU A 633 27.46 -42.47 -23.94
CA GLU A 633 27.45 -43.61 -24.88
C GLU A 633 26.41 -43.43 -26.02
N GLY A 634 26.83 -43.68 -27.28
CA GLY A 634 25.98 -43.58 -28.47
C GLY A 634 26.76 -43.28 -29.77
N GLN A 635 26.08 -43.37 -30.92
CA GLN A 635 26.63 -43.00 -32.22
C GLN A 635 26.29 -41.53 -32.53
N TRP A 636 27.31 -40.75 -32.88
CA TRP A 636 27.20 -39.32 -33.09
C TRP A 636 27.62 -38.93 -34.50
N GLY A 637 26.87 -37.99 -35.09
CA GLY A 637 27.21 -37.32 -36.33
C GLY A 637 27.33 -35.80 -36.12
N VAL A 638 27.87 -35.13 -37.13
CA VAL A 638 27.87 -33.66 -37.22
C VAL A 638 26.96 -33.23 -38.36
N LEU A 639 26.03 -32.34 -38.05
CA LEU A 639 25.19 -31.71 -39.06
C LEU A 639 26.01 -30.64 -39.79
N VAL A 640 26.08 -30.74 -41.11
CA VAL A 640 26.82 -29.80 -41.96
C VAL A 640 25.94 -29.30 -43.11
N PRO A 641 26.17 -28.07 -43.62
CA PRO A 641 25.55 -27.62 -44.86
C PRO A 641 26.02 -28.50 -46.04
N VAL A 642 25.09 -28.87 -46.91
CA VAL A 642 25.41 -29.53 -48.18
C VAL A 642 26.03 -28.48 -49.10
N PRO A 643 27.25 -28.69 -49.66
CA PRO A 643 27.83 -27.76 -50.61
C PRO A 643 26.91 -27.61 -51.82
N SER A 644 26.55 -26.38 -52.19
CA SER A 644 25.88 -26.12 -53.47
C SER A 644 26.85 -26.40 -54.61
N ASP A 645 26.49 -27.25 -55.56
CA ASP A 645 27.32 -27.61 -56.74
C ASP A 645 27.59 -26.43 -57.71
N ASP A 646 27.09 -25.22 -57.43
CA ASP A 646 27.25 -24.03 -58.28
C ASP A 646 28.59 -23.28 -58.11
N ALA A 647 29.60 -23.89 -57.49
CA ALA A 647 30.97 -23.35 -57.42
C ALA A 647 31.99 -24.07 -58.33
N ALA A 648 31.52 -24.91 -59.26
CA ALA A 648 32.35 -25.58 -60.26
C ALA A 648 31.95 -25.13 -61.68
N GLY A 649 32.13 -23.85 -61.98
CA GLY A 649 31.70 -23.29 -63.28
C GLY A 649 32.32 -21.93 -63.61
N SER A 650 33.65 -21.83 -63.66
CA SER A 650 34.31 -20.74 -64.38
C SER A 650 35.56 -21.27 -65.08
N PRO A 651 35.53 -21.45 -66.41
CA PRO A 651 36.73 -21.68 -67.20
C PRO A 651 37.19 -20.33 -67.74
N ASP A 652 38.16 -19.71 -67.07
CA ASP A 652 39.03 -18.75 -67.76
C ASP A 652 40.45 -18.88 -67.21
N ARG A 653 41.20 -19.77 -67.86
CA ARG A 653 42.65 -19.63 -67.99
C ARG A 653 42.90 -18.74 -69.20
N PRO A 654 43.83 -17.79 -69.13
CA PRO A 654 44.72 -17.53 -70.25
C PRO A 654 46.00 -18.35 -70.06
N ALA A 655 46.32 -19.17 -71.06
CA ALA A 655 47.71 -19.43 -71.45
C ALA A 655 48.35 -18.08 -71.81
N GLY A 656 49.63 -17.80 -71.62
CA GLY A 656 50.79 -18.52 -71.19
C GLY A 656 51.98 -17.58 -71.42
N GLU A 657 53.01 -17.64 -70.60
CA GLU A 657 54.29 -17.03 -70.96
C GLU A 657 55.43 -17.76 -70.23
N GLU A 658 56.57 -17.74 -70.89
CA GLU A 658 57.52 -18.83 -70.99
C GLU A 658 58.39 -19.09 -69.74
N ARG A 659 58.88 -20.32 -69.68
CA ARG A 659 59.99 -20.76 -68.84
C ARG A 659 61.25 -19.92 -69.09
N ARG A 660 62.00 -19.64 -68.04
CA ARG A 660 63.42 -20.05 -67.94
C ARG A 660 63.88 -20.21 -66.48
N PRO A 661 64.82 -21.13 -66.19
CA PRO A 661 65.19 -21.54 -64.83
C PRO A 661 66.55 -21.00 -64.37
N ASP A 662 66.68 -20.71 -63.08
CA ASP A 662 67.89 -20.87 -62.24
C ASP A 662 67.45 -20.52 -60.80
N GLY A 663 67.68 -21.33 -59.77
CA GLY A 663 68.99 -21.74 -59.29
C GLY A 663 69.37 -20.81 -58.13
N GLY A 664 69.16 -21.23 -56.88
CA GLY A 664 69.58 -20.44 -55.71
C GLY A 664 68.98 -20.88 -54.37
N GLU A 665 69.71 -21.72 -53.65
CA GLU A 665 69.57 -21.93 -52.21
C GLU A 665 69.62 -20.61 -51.43
N HIS A 666 68.81 -20.44 -50.38
CA HIS A 666 69.34 -20.12 -49.05
C HIS A 666 68.28 -20.11 -47.93
N ARG A 667 68.55 -20.97 -46.93
CA ARG A 667 68.52 -20.76 -45.47
C ARG A 667 67.25 -20.27 -44.75
N ARG A 668 66.81 -21.18 -43.87
CA ARG A 668 66.31 -20.98 -42.49
C ARG A 668 66.92 -19.78 -41.75
N THR A 669 66.04 -19.07 -41.04
CA THR A 669 66.13 -18.56 -39.64
C THR A 669 64.70 -18.09 -39.30
N GLY A 670 64.02 -18.44 -38.20
CA GLY A 670 64.51 -18.71 -36.85
C GLY A 670 64.58 -17.40 -36.06
N ASP A 671 63.92 -17.35 -34.89
CA ASP A 671 63.90 -16.31 -33.83
C ASP A 671 62.72 -15.32 -33.88
N VAL A 672 62.01 -14.99 -32.79
CA VAL A 672 61.93 -15.39 -31.37
C VAL A 672 60.49 -15.13 -30.90
#